data_AF-A0A0F4QW18-F1
#
_entry.id   AF-A0A0F4QW18-F1
#
_cell.length_a   1.000
_cell.length_b   1.000
_cell.length_c   1.000
_cell.angle_alpha   90.00
_cell.angle_beta   90.00
_cell.angle_gamma   90.00
#
_symmetry.space_group_name_H-M   'P 1'
#
loop_
_entity.id
_entity.type
_entity.pdbx_description
1 polymer ?
#
loop_
_entity_poly.entity_id
_entity_poly.type
_entity_poly.pdbx_seq_one_letter_code
_entity_poly.pdbx_strand_id
1 'polypeptide(L)'
;MNVPLTLTAKEIGTTFEVDSELALPRYPKFINEIQVIPYGATSLLFEGGHGTQVLGGRAARSLIPRIIPLLDGRTTIAELEQKLTGLPRGAIPNIVALLYSRGLLEDGVGWDNEVAEIPGTSAFFGRYTDVTRVNKNRCDALKRLQSSTVLVCCPTSLQSTFEAAFEGSGLGSVNFVDLQEPIYAPANLLLACFDETVGAENIADFMQQAWDHKMPTLHARFAAGNVEMGPFFIPNKSASYEDFRAIHPMSQGGAGYSSGFWAASIAHQALLILSRVGRTNFYNRCHYYEYDNNERYYKEIAIARMPGVGSGELAKVCATQMTKQIWRQHSSANDMPTSDLLSPRDYQMHYAPANINIAKSQPEPYWGATPYALPEPSLAAIEPSWQNYGVDKSSLDKQAVATLLGYTFGYQHFDNGEARRIVPSAGGLGSNEAFILVNQVDGLDTGVYHYFASEHRLDRIGAVNREVVAGALGVDIYDLPPLVLVTVGHLNKVRQKYGDFGFRFINLDTGFTQVTLFELLSQLNLPFALLEDTRDIALANALSLPVIAARNAITSVVAIGVAEKHKYMHPCHVNRAMDSLLEGAANSGLDSYELEARYRAQRDKALIVKQATPTYLHDLLLTRRSVRVFANRTVPLELVADVAHQVDKELQFYQQKGALEAQVDIYAALKTESGSGEYTLYRYNSKNSHIELLEEHIAQPKLKAGILQNNLASAPVVYFFTGRFHDAVQAYKHRGYRTLIQHAAAASAKTLLYSQSFGLVGCPWGGLCEDGVGHLLGIDRYTEMPLFGTSMGYAHD
;
A
#
# COMPACT_ATOMS: atom_id res chain seq x y z
N MET A 1 -23.41 18.71 1.42
CA MET A 1 -22.63 19.90 1.85
C MET A 1 -21.23 19.79 1.25
N ASN A 2 -20.81 20.74 0.42
CA ASN A 2 -19.43 20.77 -0.10
C ASN A 2 -18.47 21.08 1.06
N VAL A 3 -17.75 20.06 1.53
CA VAL A 3 -16.64 20.24 2.46
C VAL A 3 -15.57 21.10 1.75
N PRO A 4 -15.07 22.18 2.35
CA PRO A 4 -14.05 23.02 1.71
C PRO A 4 -12.83 22.18 1.31
N LEU A 5 -12.32 22.39 0.10
CA LEU A 5 -11.05 21.78 -0.38
C LEU A 5 -9.80 22.34 0.31
N THR A 6 -9.96 23.14 1.36
CA THR A 6 -8.90 23.93 2.00
C THR A 6 -8.79 23.59 3.48
N LEU A 7 -7.61 23.11 3.89
CA LEU A 7 -7.23 22.98 5.31
C LEU A 7 -6.74 24.32 5.85
N THR A 8 -7.11 24.63 7.08
CA THR A 8 -6.63 25.78 7.84
C THR A 8 -5.22 25.54 8.39
N ALA A 9 -4.50 26.62 8.70
CA ALA A 9 -3.18 26.52 9.34
C ALA A 9 -3.23 25.76 10.68
N LYS A 10 -4.34 25.90 11.43
CA LYS A 10 -4.55 25.21 12.71
C LYS A 10 -4.67 23.69 12.51
N GLU A 11 -5.47 23.23 11.56
CA GLU A 11 -5.62 21.81 11.27
C GLU A 11 -4.30 21.17 10.84
N ILE A 12 -3.52 21.86 10.01
CA ILE A 12 -2.20 21.39 9.59
C ILE A 12 -1.25 21.37 10.79
N GLY A 13 -1.20 22.43 11.60
CA GLY A 13 -0.33 22.50 12.77
C GLY A 13 -0.63 21.41 13.81
N THR A 14 -1.90 21.13 14.10
CA THR A 14 -2.29 20.01 14.98
C THR A 14 -1.84 18.66 14.42
N THR A 15 -1.83 18.48 13.10
CA THR A 15 -1.34 17.23 12.48
C THR A 15 0.16 17.05 12.73
N PHE A 16 0.96 18.11 12.59
CA PHE A 16 2.40 18.10 12.88
C PHE A 16 2.72 17.95 14.38
N GLU A 17 1.81 18.34 15.26
CA GLU A 17 1.98 18.20 16.71
C GLU A 17 1.74 16.76 17.20
N VAL A 18 0.75 16.07 16.60
CA VAL A 18 0.29 14.75 17.07
C VAL A 18 0.98 13.60 16.34
N ASP A 19 1.39 13.78 15.07
CA ASP A 19 2.01 12.72 14.28
C ASP A 19 3.54 12.79 14.36
N SER A 20 4.16 11.79 15.03
CA SER A 20 5.61 11.73 15.20
C SER A 20 6.41 11.40 13.93
N GLU A 21 5.76 11.01 12.82
CA GLU A 21 6.42 10.92 11.50
C GLU A 21 6.57 12.31 10.85
N LEU A 22 5.96 13.36 11.41
CA LEU A 22 6.06 14.74 10.95
C LEU A 22 6.89 15.56 11.93
N ALA A 23 7.85 16.33 11.40
CA ALA A 23 8.62 17.29 12.19
C ALA A 23 8.59 18.66 11.51
N LEU A 24 8.52 19.72 12.30
CA LEU A 24 8.72 21.08 11.83
C LEU A 24 10.22 21.41 11.74
N PRO A 25 10.62 22.32 10.83
CA PRO A 25 12.00 22.80 10.79
C PRO A 25 12.36 23.47 12.12
N ARG A 26 13.57 23.20 12.64
CA ARG A 26 14.05 23.80 13.89
C ARG A 26 14.35 25.29 13.70
N TYR A 27 14.98 25.63 12.58
CA TYR A 27 15.30 26.99 12.17
C TYR A 27 14.65 27.26 10.81
N PRO A 28 13.35 27.60 10.75
CA PRO A 28 12.66 27.77 9.48
C PRO A 28 13.30 28.88 8.63
N LYS A 29 13.56 28.57 7.36
CA LYS A 29 13.95 29.54 6.34
C LYS A 29 12.98 29.58 5.19
N PHE A 30 12.59 30.77 4.76
CA PHE A 30 11.91 30.98 3.49
C PHE A 30 12.87 30.83 2.29
N ILE A 31 12.46 30.06 1.29
CA ILE A 31 13.27 29.81 0.08
C ILE A 31 13.33 31.09 -0.76
N ASN A 32 14.53 31.68 -0.87
CA ASN A 32 14.76 32.97 -1.53
C ASN A 32 14.37 32.98 -3.02
N GLU A 33 14.42 31.82 -3.67
CA GLU A 33 14.08 31.64 -5.08
C GLU A 33 12.57 31.68 -5.35
N ILE A 34 11.73 31.66 -4.30
CA ILE A 34 10.28 31.68 -4.43
C ILE A 34 9.77 33.12 -4.48
N GLN A 35 9.04 33.44 -5.54
CA GLN A 35 8.35 34.72 -5.70
C GLN A 35 7.06 34.73 -4.89
N VAL A 36 6.77 35.85 -4.22
CA VAL A 36 5.56 36.05 -3.43
C VAL A 36 4.73 37.16 -4.07
N ILE A 37 3.63 36.77 -4.70
CA ILE A 37 2.83 37.64 -5.56
C ILE A 37 1.46 37.89 -4.91
N PRO A 38 1.03 39.15 -4.76
CA PRO A 38 -0.38 39.48 -4.53
C PRO A 38 -1.34 38.77 -5.47
N TYR A 39 -2.31 38.02 -4.93
CA TYR A 39 -3.31 37.32 -5.75
C TYR A 39 -4.73 37.62 -5.30
N GLY A 40 -5.43 38.43 -6.08
CA GLY A 40 -6.75 38.95 -5.72
C GLY A 40 -6.74 39.81 -4.44
N ALA A 41 -7.92 39.99 -3.84
CA ALA A 41 -8.08 40.88 -2.67
C ALA A 41 -7.52 40.29 -1.36
N THR A 42 -7.41 38.96 -1.26
CA THR A 42 -7.21 38.28 0.03
C THR A 42 -6.17 37.16 -0.01
N SER A 43 -5.47 36.91 -1.13
CA SER A 43 -4.59 35.74 -1.25
C SER A 43 -3.16 36.10 -1.66
N LEU A 44 -2.26 35.15 -1.48
CA LEU A 44 -0.88 35.17 -1.95
C LEU A 44 -0.65 33.98 -2.88
N LEU A 45 -0.02 34.25 -4.02
CA LEU A 45 0.48 33.28 -4.98
C LEU A 45 1.99 33.13 -4.77
N PHE A 46 2.46 31.88 -4.73
CA PHE A 46 3.87 31.54 -4.61
C PHE A 46 4.29 30.78 -5.86
N GLU A 47 5.31 31.29 -6.55
CA GLU A 47 5.82 30.75 -7.81
C GLU A 47 7.34 30.55 -7.73
N GLY A 48 7.84 29.51 -8.40
CA GLY A 48 9.26 29.18 -8.44
C GLY A 48 9.66 27.94 -7.64
N GLY A 49 8.77 27.31 -6.88
CA GLY A 49 9.01 26.01 -6.22
C GLY A 49 8.49 24.82 -7.04
N HIS A 50 8.40 23.64 -6.40
CA HIS A 50 7.73 22.47 -6.97
C HIS A 50 6.21 22.68 -7.06
N GLY A 51 5.78 23.30 -8.16
CA GLY A 51 4.39 23.67 -8.44
C GLY A 51 3.98 24.99 -7.78
N THR A 52 2.91 25.57 -8.32
CA THR A 52 2.34 26.85 -7.87
C THR A 52 1.50 26.65 -6.60
N GLN A 53 1.69 27.50 -5.59
CA GLN A 53 0.91 27.47 -4.35
C GLN A 53 0.09 28.74 -4.17
N VAL A 54 -1.15 28.59 -3.66
CA VAL A 54 -2.02 29.72 -3.32
C VAL A 54 -2.45 29.61 -1.87
N LEU A 55 -2.18 30.65 -1.08
CA LEU A 55 -2.63 30.76 0.31
C LEU A 55 -3.67 31.87 0.42
N GLY A 56 -4.90 31.48 0.74
CA GLY A 56 -6.05 32.39 0.83
C GLY A 56 -6.33 32.88 2.24
N GLY A 57 -6.82 34.12 2.35
CA GLY A 57 -7.36 34.70 3.59
C GLY A 57 -6.71 36.04 3.95
N ARG A 58 -7.51 36.98 4.47
CA ARG A 58 -7.04 38.32 4.88
C ARG A 58 -5.81 38.25 5.80
N ALA A 59 -5.83 37.32 6.76
CA ALA A 59 -4.70 37.09 7.66
C ALA A 59 -3.44 36.61 6.92
N ALA A 60 -3.58 35.70 5.94
CA ALA A 60 -2.46 35.26 5.11
C ALA A 60 -1.86 36.44 4.33
N ARG A 61 -2.72 37.26 3.70
CA ARG A 61 -2.32 38.45 2.94
C ARG A 61 -1.57 39.49 3.77
N SER A 62 -1.95 39.69 5.03
CA SER A 62 -1.33 40.71 5.90
C SER A 62 -0.16 40.19 6.74
N LEU A 63 -0.20 38.94 7.18
CA LEU A 63 0.70 38.40 8.19
C LEU A 63 1.91 37.67 7.58
N ILE A 64 1.72 36.89 6.52
CA ILE A 64 2.82 36.12 5.90
C ILE A 64 3.96 37.03 5.41
N PRO A 65 3.70 38.17 4.72
CA PRO A 65 4.78 39.07 4.30
C PRO A 65 5.57 39.69 5.45
N ARG A 66 4.96 39.79 6.65
CA ARG A 66 5.63 40.28 7.87
C ARG A 66 6.48 39.19 8.53
N ILE A 67 6.10 37.93 8.36
CA ILE A 67 6.79 36.77 8.94
C ILE A 67 7.99 36.36 8.07
N ILE A 68 7.86 36.38 6.74
CA ILE A 68 8.91 35.92 5.80
C ILE A 68 10.31 36.47 6.12
N PRO A 69 10.51 37.78 6.37
CA PRO A 69 11.84 38.31 6.69
C PRO A 69 12.47 37.74 7.97
N LEU A 70 11.67 37.15 8.86
CA LEU A 70 12.11 36.53 10.10
C LEU A 70 12.38 35.03 9.95
N LEU A 71 11.94 34.42 8.85
CA LEU A 71 12.25 33.02 8.49
C LEU A 71 13.61 32.98 7.79
N ASP A 72 14.67 33.25 8.55
CA ASP A 72 16.03 33.47 8.07
C ASP A 72 16.94 32.24 8.14
N GLY A 73 16.43 31.13 8.70
CA GLY A 73 17.23 29.93 8.96
C GLY A 73 18.12 30.02 10.20
N ARG A 74 17.95 31.04 11.04
CA ARG A 74 18.72 31.25 12.28
C ARG A 74 17.84 31.45 13.50
N THR A 75 16.60 31.93 13.30
CA THR A 75 15.62 32.11 14.36
C THR A 75 14.77 30.84 14.54
N THR A 76 14.64 30.34 15.77
CA THR A 76 13.77 29.20 16.11
C THR A 76 12.28 29.59 16.14
N ILE A 77 11.39 28.60 16.05
CA ILE A 77 9.94 28.83 16.19
C ILE A 77 9.59 29.51 17.54
N ALA A 78 10.24 29.10 18.63
CA ALA A 78 10.02 29.69 19.96
C ALA A 78 10.47 31.16 20.03
N GLU A 79 11.59 31.51 19.40
CA GLU A 79 12.06 32.90 19.31
C GLU A 79 11.16 33.75 18.40
N LEU A 80 10.60 33.18 17.33
CA LEU A 80 9.61 33.85 16.48
C LEU A 80 8.33 34.20 17.26
N GLU A 81 7.85 33.30 18.13
CA GLU A 81 6.71 33.57 19.01
C GLU A 81 6.99 34.73 19.98
N GLN A 82 8.22 34.87 20.46
CA GLN A 82 8.62 35.99 21.32
C GLN A 82 8.72 37.31 20.55
N LYS A 83 9.23 37.28 19.31
CA LYS A 83 9.38 38.47 18.45
C LYS A 83 8.04 39.00 17.93
N LEU A 84 7.06 38.13 17.69
CA LEU A 84 5.77 38.45 17.09
C LEU A 84 4.64 38.44 18.14
N THR A 85 4.53 39.53 18.90
CA THR A 85 3.50 39.69 19.93
C THR A 85 2.12 40.04 19.36
N GLY A 86 1.06 39.76 20.13
CA GLY A 86 -0.33 40.08 19.76
C GLY A 86 -1.01 39.07 18.84
N LEU A 87 -0.41 37.90 18.62
CA LEU A 87 -1.02 36.77 17.90
C LEU A 87 -1.61 35.74 18.86
N PRO A 88 -2.64 34.97 18.45
CA PRO A 88 -3.15 33.86 19.24
C PRO A 88 -2.06 32.82 19.54
N ARG A 89 -2.15 32.17 20.71
CA ARG A 89 -1.24 31.08 21.09
C ARG A 89 -1.22 29.98 20.03
N GLY A 90 -0.02 29.53 19.64
CA GLY A 90 0.18 28.50 18.61
C GLY A 90 0.03 29.00 17.16
N ALA A 91 -0.22 30.30 16.93
CA ALA A 91 -0.35 30.84 15.57
C ALA A 91 0.93 30.69 14.74
N ILE A 92 2.10 30.93 15.33
CA ILE A 92 3.39 30.83 14.63
C ILE A 92 3.70 29.38 14.22
N PRO A 93 3.67 28.38 15.12
CA PRO A 93 3.80 26.97 14.73
C PRO A 93 2.84 26.57 13.61
N ASN A 94 1.58 26.98 13.68
CA ASN A 94 0.57 26.69 12.65
C ASN A 94 0.92 27.32 11.29
N ILE A 95 1.43 28.55 11.26
CA ILE A 95 1.86 29.22 10.03
C ILE A 95 3.12 28.56 9.45
N VAL A 96 4.09 28.22 10.30
CA VAL A 96 5.30 27.49 9.88
C VAL A 96 4.93 26.13 9.31
N ALA A 97 4.03 25.39 9.98
CA ALA A 97 3.50 24.12 9.50
C ALA A 97 2.81 24.26 8.14
N LEU A 98 1.97 25.30 7.96
CA LEU A 98 1.35 25.59 6.67
C LEU A 98 2.40 25.85 5.58
N LEU A 99 3.33 26.78 5.79
CA LEU A 99 4.35 27.13 4.79
C LEU A 99 5.26 25.93 4.46
N TYR A 100 5.67 25.18 5.49
CA TYR A 100 6.50 23.99 5.32
C TYR A 100 5.75 22.84 4.64
N SER A 101 4.47 22.63 4.93
CA SER A 101 3.63 21.64 4.24
C SER A 101 3.46 21.95 2.75
N ARG A 102 3.73 23.19 2.33
CA ARG A 102 3.63 23.67 0.94
C ARG A 102 4.97 23.80 0.23
N GLY A 103 6.06 23.30 0.84
CA GLY A 103 7.39 23.32 0.26
C GLY A 103 7.98 24.72 0.10
N LEU A 104 7.54 25.67 0.93
CA LEU A 104 8.01 27.05 0.90
C LEU A 104 9.18 27.31 1.84
N LEU A 105 9.50 26.35 2.73
CA LEU A 105 10.55 26.48 3.74
C LEU A 105 11.57 25.35 3.66
N GLU A 106 12.81 25.67 4.04
CA GLU A 106 13.89 24.71 4.39
C GLU A 106 14.31 24.90 5.86
N ASP A 107 15.09 23.96 6.42
CA ASP A 107 15.60 24.06 7.80
C ASP A 107 17.04 24.55 7.83
N GLY A 108 17.34 25.63 8.56
CA GLY A 108 18.67 26.22 8.68
C GLY A 108 19.64 25.45 9.59
N VAL A 109 19.28 24.25 10.07
CA VAL A 109 20.21 23.37 10.81
C VAL A 109 21.47 23.10 9.98
N GLY A 110 22.65 23.30 10.58
CA GLY A 110 23.93 22.96 9.96
C GLY A 110 24.42 23.97 8.91
N TRP A 111 23.89 25.19 8.94
CA TRP A 111 24.27 26.29 8.05
C TRP A 111 25.53 27.04 8.45
N ASP A 112 26.25 26.52 9.44
CA ASP A 112 27.57 27.01 9.84
C ASP A 112 28.61 26.61 8.77
N ASN A 113 28.58 27.29 7.61
CA ASN A 113 29.65 27.57 6.63
C ASN A 113 30.58 26.45 6.10
N GLU A 114 30.30 25.15 6.26
CA GLU A 114 31.24 24.12 5.78
C GLU A 114 31.18 23.81 4.28
N VAL A 115 30.12 24.19 3.55
CA VAL A 115 30.01 23.93 2.10
C VAL A 115 29.73 25.21 1.33
N ALA A 116 30.64 25.53 0.41
CA ALA A 116 30.49 26.63 -0.52
C ALA A 116 29.31 26.37 -1.45
N GLU A 117 28.33 27.27 -1.45
CA GLU A 117 27.22 27.20 -2.39
C GLU A 117 27.72 27.31 -3.84
N ILE A 118 27.09 26.54 -4.73
CA ILE A 118 27.32 26.63 -6.16
C ILE A 118 26.14 27.40 -6.77
N PRO A 119 26.35 28.60 -7.34
CA PRO A 119 25.29 29.38 -7.95
C PRO A 119 24.52 28.56 -8.99
N GLY A 120 23.18 28.66 -8.98
CA GLY A 120 22.32 27.83 -9.84
C GLY A 120 21.96 26.48 -9.22
N THR A 121 22.94 25.63 -8.89
CA THR A 121 22.69 24.33 -8.24
C THR A 121 22.08 24.49 -6.86
N SER A 122 22.67 25.34 -6.00
CA SER A 122 22.11 25.63 -4.67
C SER A 122 20.71 26.22 -4.75
N ALA A 123 20.45 27.07 -5.75
CA ALA A 123 19.13 27.66 -6.01
C ALA A 123 18.11 26.61 -6.52
N PHE A 124 18.56 25.65 -7.33
CA PHE A 124 17.72 24.51 -7.72
C PHE A 124 17.40 23.64 -6.48
N PHE A 125 18.39 23.26 -5.68
CA PHE A 125 18.17 22.48 -4.47
C PHE A 125 17.26 23.19 -3.47
N GLY A 126 17.40 24.50 -3.27
CA GLY A 126 16.48 25.29 -2.44
C GLY A 126 15.03 25.12 -2.85
N ARG A 127 14.74 25.17 -4.16
CA ARG A 127 13.38 25.03 -4.72
C ARG A 127 12.79 23.62 -4.63
N TYR A 128 13.64 22.59 -4.59
CA TYR A 128 13.23 21.19 -4.74
C TYR A 128 13.55 20.28 -3.55
N THR A 129 14.23 20.76 -2.50
CA THR A 129 14.53 19.97 -1.27
C THR A 129 13.27 19.38 -0.65
N ASP A 130 12.13 20.07 -0.73
CA ASP A 130 10.86 19.57 -0.20
C ASP A 130 10.21 18.46 -1.03
N VAL A 131 10.61 18.26 -2.29
CA VAL A 131 10.05 17.18 -3.14
C VAL A 131 10.24 15.83 -2.50
N THR A 132 11.42 15.61 -1.89
CA THR A 132 11.71 14.38 -1.18
C THR A 132 11.75 14.57 0.34
N ARG A 133 12.17 15.75 0.83
CA ARG A 133 12.43 16.04 2.24
C ARG A 133 13.45 15.09 2.89
N VAL A 134 14.27 14.42 2.09
CA VAL A 134 15.39 13.58 2.57
C VAL A 134 16.52 14.45 3.11
N ASN A 135 16.72 15.61 2.49
CA ASN A 135 17.68 16.62 2.92
C ASN A 135 16.96 17.67 3.75
N LYS A 136 17.59 18.20 4.80
CA LYS A 136 16.98 19.25 5.63
C LYS A 136 16.96 20.59 4.91
N ASN A 137 17.95 20.81 4.06
CA ASN A 137 18.16 22.02 3.28
C ASN A 137 19.03 21.75 2.04
N ARG A 138 19.23 22.78 1.22
CA ARG A 138 20.09 22.73 0.02
C ARG A 138 21.55 22.32 0.29
N CYS A 139 22.10 22.68 1.45
CA CYS A 139 23.50 22.39 1.78
C CYS A 139 23.71 20.89 2.02
N ASP A 140 22.76 20.21 2.66
CA ASP A 140 22.77 18.75 2.82
C ASP A 140 22.74 18.03 1.46
N ALA A 141 21.90 18.50 0.53
CA ALA A 141 21.82 17.95 -0.82
C ALA A 141 23.13 18.13 -1.60
N LEU A 142 23.75 19.32 -1.47
CA LEU A 142 25.04 19.62 -2.10
C LEU A 142 26.19 18.81 -1.49
N LYS A 143 26.24 18.68 -0.16
CA LYS A 143 27.21 17.82 0.55
C LYS A 143 27.16 16.39 0.02
N ARG A 144 25.97 15.83 -0.13
CA ARG A 144 25.76 14.48 -0.67
C ARG A 144 26.25 14.35 -2.09
N LEU A 145 25.98 15.34 -2.94
CA LEU A 145 26.42 15.33 -4.33
C LEU A 145 27.95 15.47 -4.44
N GLN A 146 28.57 16.33 -3.62
CA GLN A 146 30.02 16.52 -3.55
C GLN A 146 30.76 15.29 -3.01
N SER A 147 30.11 14.47 -2.17
CA SER A 147 30.67 13.21 -1.69
C SER A 147 30.39 12.02 -2.63
N SER A 148 29.81 12.27 -3.81
CA SER A 148 29.42 11.21 -4.74
C SER A 148 30.40 11.08 -5.91
N THR A 149 30.65 9.84 -6.32
CA THR A 149 31.42 9.47 -7.50
C THR A 149 30.50 8.78 -8.51
N VAL A 150 30.59 9.20 -9.77
CA VAL A 150 29.88 8.58 -10.90
C VAL A 150 30.88 7.89 -11.83
N LEU A 151 30.55 6.66 -12.22
CA LEU A 151 31.22 5.96 -13.33
C LEU A 151 30.33 6.07 -14.57
N VAL A 152 30.90 6.36 -15.73
CA VAL A 152 30.16 6.50 -16.99
C VAL A 152 30.73 5.56 -18.04
N CYS A 153 29.92 4.61 -18.49
CA CYS A 153 30.16 3.84 -19.70
C CYS A 153 29.27 4.42 -20.80
N CYS A 154 29.87 5.01 -21.84
CA CYS A 154 29.14 5.64 -22.92
C CYS A 154 29.93 5.60 -24.24
N PRO A 155 29.27 5.73 -25.42
CA PRO A 155 29.96 5.93 -26.68
C PRO A 155 30.90 7.13 -26.62
N THR A 156 32.09 7.02 -27.21
CA THR A 156 33.11 8.09 -27.21
C THR A 156 32.57 9.44 -27.71
N SER A 157 31.61 9.41 -28.65
CA SER A 157 30.95 10.61 -29.17
C SER A 157 30.11 11.38 -28.14
N LEU A 158 29.72 10.75 -27.03
CA LEU A 158 28.89 11.35 -25.98
C LEU A 158 29.69 11.77 -24.74
N GLN A 159 30.96 11.38 -24.63
CA GLN A 159 31.80 11.70 -23.47
C GLN A 159 31.81 13.20 -23.15
N SER A 160 32.07 14.04 -24.15
CA SER A 160 32.08 15.51 -24.00
C SER A 160 30.72 16.08 -23.55
N THR A 161 29.62 15.41 -23.89
CA THR A 161 28.27 15.82 -23.44
C THR A 161 28.08 15.53 -21.95
N PHE A 162 28.56 14.37 -21.47
CA PHE A 162 28.53 14.05 -20.04
C PHE A 162 29.46 14.96 -19.24
N GLU A 163 30.67 15.22 -19.74
CA GLU A 163 31.61 16.15 -19.12
C GLU A 163 30.97 17.53 -18.95
N ALA A 164 30.40 18.09 -20.02
CA ALA A 164 29.71 19.37 -19.99
C ALA A 164 28.47 19.36 -19.07
N ALA A 165 27.74 18.25 -18.98
CA ALA A 165 26.56 18.14 -18.11
C ALA A 165 26.91 18.07 -16.62
N PHE A 166 28.08 17.52 -16.27
CA PHE A 166 28.54 17.45 -14.89
C PHE A 166 29.41 18.64 -14.46
N GLU A 167 30.01 19.35 -15.41
CA GLU A 167 30.82 20.54 -15.13
C GLU A 167 30.02 21.58 -14.34
N GLY A 168 30.61 22.05 -13.24
CA GLY A 168 29.96 23.03 -12.36
C GLY A 168 28.71 22.53 -11.63
N SER A 169 28.34 21.24 -11.74
CA SER A 169 27.15 20.69 -11.05
C SER A 169 27.35 20.57 -9.54
N GLY A 170 28.58 20.44 -9.07
CA GLY A 170 28.90 20.10 -7.68
C GLY A 170 29.06 18.62 -7.40
N LEU A 171 29.05 17.76 -8.42
CA LEU A 171 29.39 16.35 -8.30
C LEU A 171 30.87 16.17 -7.90
N GLY A 172 31.13 15.23 -6.98
CA GLY A 172 32.46 15.01 -6.41
C GLY A 172 33.48 14.53 -7.44
N SER A 173 33.19 13.43 -8.15
CA SER A 173 34.02 12.98 -9.27
C SER A 173 33.24 12.20 -10.33
N VAL A 174 33.75 12.25 -11.56
CA VAL A 174 33.24 11.50 -12.71
C VAL A 174 34.42 10.78 -13.33
N ASN A 175 34.28 9.47 -13.53
CA ASN A 175 35.25 8.65 -14.23
C ASN A 175 34.57 7.97 -15.42
N PHE A 176 35.29 7.86 -16.55
CA PHE A 176 34.81 7.13 -17.72
C PHE A 176 35.44 5.75 -17.76
N VAL A 177 34.67 4.74 -18.17
CA VAL A 177 35.11 3.36 -18.31
C VAL A 177 34.71 2.84 -19.69
N ASP A 178 35.56 2.03 -20.29
CA ASP A 178 35.24 1.31 -21.52
C ASP A 178 34.40 0.07 -21.21
N LEU A 179 33.47 -0.29 -22.09
CA LEU A 179 32.67 -1.51 -21.99
C LEU A 179 33.54 -2.77 -21.88
N GLN A 180 34.71 -2.78 -22.52
CA GLN A 180 35.62 -3.94 -22.53
C GLN A 180 36.52 -4.01 -21.29
N GLU A 181 36.60 -2.94 -20.50
CA GLU A 181 37.42 -2.88 -19.31
C GLU A 181 36.64 -3.35 -18.07
N PRO A 182 37.25 -4.18 -17.19
CA PRO A 182 36.57 -4.58 -15.97
C PRO A 182 36.31 -3.40 -15.03
N ILE A 183 35.19 -3.46 -14.31
CA ILE A 183 34.83 -2.45 -13.31
C ILE A 183 35.68 -2.66 -12.04
N TYR A 184 36.78 -1.91 -11.91
CA TYR A 184 37.72 -2.03 -10.79
C TYR A 184 37.44 -1.09 -9.61
N ALA A 185 36.71 0.01 -9.83
CA ALA A 185 36.54 1.07 -8.83
C ALA A 185 35.09 1.14 -8.31
N PRO A 186 34.88 1.20 -6.98
CA PRO A 186 33.55 1.46 -6.42
C PRO A 186 33.12 2.90 -6.73
N ALA A 187 31.89 3.07 -7.19
CA ALA A 187 31.24 4.36 -7.41
C ALA A 187 29.87 4.36 -6.73
N ASN A 188 29.29 5.54 -6.52
CA ASN A 188 27.94 5.64 -5.97
C ASN A 188 26.87 5.31 -7.03
N LEU A 189 27.18 5.52 -8.30
CA LEU A 189 26.29 5.27 -9.44
C LEU A 189 27.11 4.99 -10.70
N LEU A 190 26.74 3.95 -11.45
CA LEU A 190 27.16 3.72 -12.82
C LEU A 190 26.07 4.23 -13.78
N LEU A 191 26.47 5.01 -14.78
CA LEU A 191 25.65 5.33 -15.95
C LEU A 191 26.07 4.41 -17.09
N ALA A 192 25.23 3.43 -17.38
CA ALA A 192 25.46 2.45 -18.43
C ALA A 192 24.67 2.86 -19.68
N CYS A 193 25.32 3.62 -20.55
CA CYS A 193 24.71 4.21 -21.73
C CYS A 193 25.24 3.55 -23.00
N PHE A 194 24.35 2.96 -23.80
CA PHE A 194 24.73 2.24 -25.01
C PHE A 194 24.04 2.82 -26.24
N ASP A 195 24.59 2.56 -27.42
CA ASP A 195 23.94 2.82 -28.72
C ASP A 195 23.75 1.52 -29.50
N GLU A 196 23.30 1.61 -30.74
CA GLU A 196 23.11 0.46 -31.62
C GLU A 196 24.41 -0.25 -32.03
N THR A 197 25.59 0.34 -31.80
CA THR A 197 26.87 -0.24 -32.22
C THR A 197 27.34 -1.36 -31.28
N VAL A 198 26.77 -1.43 -30.08
CA VAL A 198 27.11 -2.43 -29.07
C VAL A 198 26.14 -3.62 -29.13
N GLY A 199 26.71 -4.82 -29.31
CA GLY A 199 25.95 -6.07 -29.32
C GLY A 199 25.29 -6.41 -27.97
N ALA A 200 24.15 -7.10 -28.02
CA ALA A 200 23.36 -7.45 -26.84
C ALA A 200 24.14 -8.23 -25.78
N GLU A 201 24.98 -9.18 -26.22
CA GLU A 201 25.78 -10.05 -25.35
C GLU A 201 26.80 -9.23 -24.55
N ASN A 202 27.54 -8.32 -25.20
CA ASN A 202 28.50 -7.45 -24.52
C ASN A 202 27.83 -6.52 -23.49
N ILE A 203 26.63 -6.01 -23.80
CA ILE A 203 25.86 -5.22 -22.82
C ILE A 203 25.47 -6.09 -21.63
N ALA A 204 24.93 -7.30 -21.88
CA ALA A 204 24.52 -8.21 -20.82
C ALA A 204 25.69 -8.57 -19.90
N ASP A 205 26.86 -8.91 -20.45
CA ASP A 205 28.06 -9.25 -19.68
C ASP A 205 28.53 -8.08 -18.81
N PHE A 206 28.57 -6.87 -19.36
CA PHE A 206 28.95 -5.66 -18.60
C PHE A 206 27.95 -5.34 -17.49
N MET A 207 26.66 -5.44 -17.78
CA MET A 207 25.60 -5.21 -16.78
C MET A 207 25.62 -6.27 -15.68
N GLN A 208 25.95 -7.52 -16.02
CA GLN A 208 26.12 -8.61 -15.05
C GLN A 208 27.34 -8.38 -14.17
N GLN A 209 28.47 -7.94 -14.74
CA GLN A 209 29.64 -7.55 -13.96
C GLN A 209 29.30 -6.41 -12.98
N ALA A 210 28.62 -5.36 -13.43
CA ALA A 210 28.19 -4.26 -12.56
C ALA A 210 27.29 -4.77 -11.41
N TRP A 211 26.38 -5.70 -11.71
CA TRP A 211 25.51 -6.33 -10.73
C TRP A 211 26.28 -7.12 -9.67
N ASP A 212 27.24 -7.95 -10.08
CA ASP A 212 28.06 -8.78 -9.19
C ASP A 212 28.99 -7.94 -8.30
N HIS A 213 29.46 -6.80 -8.81
CA HIS A 213 30.19 -5.79 -8.06
C HIS A 213 29.30 -4.92 -7.15
N LYS A 214 28.00 -5.21 -7.07
CA LYS A 214 27.01 -4.47 -6.28
C LYS A 214 26.90 -2.99 -6.65
N MET A 215 27.14 -2.66 -7.92
CA MET A 215 27.11 -1.29 -8.43
C MET A 215 25.67 -0.87 -8.79
N PRO A 216 25.08 0.15 -8.13
CA PRO A 216 23.83 0.74 -8.59
C PRO A 216 24.01 1.34 -9.98
N THR A 217 23.14 0.98 -10.93
CA THR A 217 23.35 1.28 -12.35
C THR A 217 22.10 1.89 -12.98
N LEU A 218 22.20 3.10 -13.53
CA LEU A 218 21.15 3.69 -14.37
C LEU A 218 21.43 3.34 -15.83
N HIS A 219 20.55 2.54 -16.43
CA HIS A 219 20.64 2.13 -17.84
C HIS A 219 20.09 3.19 -18.77
N ALA A 220 20.74 3.34 -19.92
CA ALA A 220 20.19 4.04 -21.07
C ALA A 220 20.62 3.36 -22.37
N ARG A 221 19.73 3.36 -23.35
CA ARG A 221 20.07 2.97 -24.73
C ARG A 221 19.55 4.02 -25.69
N PHE A 222 20.44 4.56 -26.51
CA PHE A 222 20.13 5.53 -27.54
C PHE A 222 20.27 4.83 -28.89
N ALA A 223 19.23 4.10 -29.30
CA ALA A 223 19.21 3.51 -30.62
C ALA A 223 18.64 4.52 -31.61
N ALA A 224 19.00 4.36 -32.88
CA ALA A 224 18.27 5.05 -33.94
C ALA A 224 16.76 4.69 -33.81
N GLY A 225 15.85 5.68 -33.80
CA GLY A 225 14.40 5.49 -33.70
C GLY A 225 13.82 5.12 -32.33
N ASN A 226 14.62 4.83 -31.29
CA ASN A 226 14.09 4.67 -29.94
C ASN A 226 15.10 4.97 -28.82
N VAL A 227 14.59 5.36 -27.67
CA VAL A 227 15.37 5.63 -26.46
C VAL A 227 14.79 4.87 -25.28
N GLU A 228 15.65 4.11 -24.62
CA GLU A 228 15.39 3.53 -23.30
C GLU A 228 16.05 4.43 -22.24
N MET A 229 15.28 4.89 -21.26
CA MET A 229 15.77 5.68 -20.14
C MET A 229 15.39 4.98 -18.83
N GLY A 230 16.40 4.55 -18.08
CA GLY A 230 16.24 3.52 -17.05
C GLY A 230 16.12 2.12 -17.65
N PRO A 231 16.11 1.07 -16.82
CA PRO A 231 15.83 1.12 -15.38
C PRO A 231 17.01 1.57 -14.53
N PHE A 232 16.71 1.95 -13.29
CA PHE A 232 17.70 2.07 -12.24
C PHE A 232 17.83 0.73 -11.50
N PHE A 233 18.86 -0.01 -11.85
CA PHE A 233 19.18 -1.32 -11.28
C PHE A 233 19.91 -1.16 -9.95
N ILE A 234 19.37 -1.77 -8.90
CA ILE A 234 19.96 -1.82 -7.57
C ILE A 234 20.14 -3.31 -7.22
N PRO A 235 21.39 -3.79 -7.18
CA PRO A 235 21.68 -5.20 -6.92
C PRO A 235 20.98 -5.74 -5.67
N ASN A 236 20.35 -6.91 -5.81
CA ASN A 236 19.48 -7.59 -4.84
C ASN A 236 18.14 -6.91 -4.51
N LYS A 237 17.95 -5.65 -4.87
CA LYS A 237 16.76 -4.86 -4.50
C LYS A 237 15.77 -4.68 -5.64
N SER A 238 16.24 -4.39 -6.85
CA SER A 238 15.42 -4.26 -8.06
C SER A 238 15.36 -5.57 -8.87
N ALA A 239 14.64 -5.54 -9.99
CA ALA A 239 14.87 -6.44 -11.12
C ALA A 239 16.28 -6.27 -11.71
N SER A 240 16.82 -7.30 -12.34
CA SER A 240 18.12 -7.28 -13.03
C SER A 240 17.99 -6.82 -14.49
N TYR A 241 19.12 -6.64 -15.18
CA TYR A 241 19.13 -6.38 -16.62
C TYR A 241 18.53 -7.54 -17.42
N GLU A 242 18.78 -8.79 -17.02
CA GLU A 242 18.19 -9.97 -17.66
C GLU A 242 16.66 -10.01 -17.49
N ASP A 243 16.16 -9.70 -16.29
CA ASP A 243 14.71 -9.56 -16.03
C ASP A 243 14.09 -8.50 -16.94
N PHE A 244 14.76 -7.35 -17.09
CA PHE A 244 14.34 -6.30 -17.98
C PHE A 244 14.29 -6.79 -19.44
N ARG A 245 15.32 -7.49 -19.92
CA ARG A 245 15.33 -8.01 -21.30
C ARG A 245 14.31 -9.12 -21.54
N ALA A 246 14.01 -9.94 -20.53
CA ALA A 246 12.95 -10.94 -20.60
C ALA A 246 11.55 -10.29 -20.75
N ILE A 247 11.35 -9.11 -20.16
CA ILE A 247 10.10 -8.34 -20.26
C ILE A 247 10.07 -7.47 -21.52
N HIS A 248 11.19 -6.87 -21.88
CA HIS A 248 11.35 -5.94 -22.98
C HIS A 248 12.60 -6.32 -23.81
N PRO A 249 12.43 -7.26 -24.77
CA PRO A 249 13.49 -7.65 -25.67
C PRO A 249 14.06 -6.44 -26.41
N MET A 250 15.37 -6.46 -26.64
CA MET A 250 16.07 -5.37 -27.30
C MET A 250 15.58 -5.17 -28.73
N SER A 251 15.16 -3.96 -29.07
CA SER A 251 14.70 -3.62 -30.42
C SER A 251 15.87 -3.35 -31.38
N GLN A 252 15.65 -3.57 -32.68
CA GLN A 252 16.66 -3.40 -33.74
C GLN A 252 16.81 -1.95 -34.25
N GLY A 253 16.08 -0.98 -33.69
CA GLY A 253 16.16 0.44 -34.07
C GLY A 253 15.45 0.82 -35.39
N GLY A 254 15.09 2.10 -35.51
CA GLY A 254 14.60 2.83 -36.70
C GLY A 254 15.46 4.07 -36.97
N ALA A 255 14.98 5.17 -37.58
CA ALA A 255 15.80 6.39 -37.79
C ALA A 255 15.57 7.47 -36.71
N GLY A 256 16.64 8.13 -36.24
CA GLY A 256 16.61 9.50 -35.70
C GLY A 256 16.30 9.71 -34.20
N TYR A 257 17.31 10.17 -33.45
CA TYR A 257 17.22 11.04 -32.26
C TYR A 257 18.55 11.80 -32.09
N SER A 258 18.55 12.94 -31.39
CA SER A 258 19.79 13.57 -30.90
C SER A 258 20.23 12.86 -29.62
N SER A 259 21.22 11.99 -29.69
CA SER A 259 21.76 11.24 -28.55
C SER A 259 22.32 12.16 -27.45
N GLY A 260 22.82 13.35 -27.81
CA GLY A 260 23.32 14.34 -26.85
C GLY A 260 22.26 14.88 -25.88
N PHE A 261 21.03 15.15 -26.35
CA PHE A 261 19.94 15.60 -25.46
C PHE A 261 19.61 14.54 -24.40
N TRP A 262 19.54 13.27 -24.82
CA TRP A 262 19.21 12.16 -23.94
C TRP A 262 20.37 11.84 -22.98
N ALA A 263 21.62 11.93 -23.44
CA ALA A 263 22.80 11.82 -22.57
C ALA A 263 22.78 12.89 -21.47
N ALA A 264 22.55 14.17 -21.82
CA ALA A 264 22.42 15.25 -20.84
C ALA A 264 21.23 15.04 -19.88
N SER A 265 20.11 14.48 -20.38
CA SER A 265 18.96 14.12 -19.55
C SER A 265 19.28 13.00 -18.55
N ILE A 266 20.03 11.98 -18.96
CA ILE A 266 20.52 10.91 -18.08
C ILE A 266 21.47 11.47 -17.02
N ALA A 267 22.41 12.34 -17.41
CA ALA A 267 23.29 13.03 -16.47
C ALA A 267 22.48 13.83 -15.42
N HIS A 268 21.44 14.55 -15.86
CA HIS A 268 20.56 15.27 -14.94
C HIS A 268 19.84 14.32 -13.96
N GLN A 269 19.34 13.17 -14.42
CA GLN A 269 18.74 12.18 -13.52
C GLN A 269 19.74 11.60 -12.53
N ALA A 270 21.00 11.38 -12.94
CA ALA A 270 22.07 10.98 -12.04
C ALA A 270 22.25 11.98 -10.89
N LEU A 271 22.28 13.28 -11.21
CA LEU A 271 22.35 14.34 -10.21
C LEU A 271 21.16 14.29 -9.24
N LEU A 272 19.93 14.10 -9.74
CA LEU A 272 18.72 14.01 -8.90
C LEU A 272 18.72 12.77 -7.98
N ILE A 273 19.16 11.62 -8.48
CA ILE A 273 19.28 10.37 -7.72
C ILE A 273 20.31 10.53 -6.60
N LEU A 274 21.49 11.07 -6.91
CA LEU A 274 22.59 11.21 -5.93
C LEU A 274 22.28 12.27 -4.87
N SER A 275 21.82 13.45 -5.30
CA SER A 275 21.45 14.54 -4.36
C SER A 275 20.16 14.26 -3.59
N ARG A 276 19.31 13.34 -4.08
CA ARG A 276 18.01 12.98 -3.50
C ARG A 276 17.04 14.15 -3.36
N VAL A 277 17.05 15.05 -4.34
CA VAL A 277 16.04 16.13 -4.49
C VAL A 277 14.96 15.81 -5.53
N GLY A 278 15.18 14.80 -6.37
CA GLY A 278 14.15 14.28 -7.29
C GLY A 278 13.51 12.99 -6.76
N ARG A 279 12.28 12.71 -7.22
CA ARG A 279 11.70 11.36 -7.10
C ARG A 279 12.37 10.42 -8.10
N THR A 280 12.73 9.22 -7.66
CA THR A 280 13.37 8.22 -8.52
C THR A 280 12.31 7.43 -9.28
N ASN A 281 11.95 7.88 -10.49
CA ASN A 281 10.93 7.23 -11.31
C ASN A 281 11.45 6.03 -12.14
N PHE A 282 12.72 5.65 -11.97
CA PHE A 282 13.37 4.55 -12.71
C PHE A 282 13.48 3.24 -11.91
N TYR A 283 13.05 3.22 -10.65
CA TYR A 283 13.06 1.97 -9.87
C TYR A 283 12.05 0.99 -10.47
N ASN A 284 12.52 -0.16 -10.95
CA ASN A 284 11.69 -1.16 -11.65
C ASN A 284 10.85 -0.59 -12.81
N ARG A 285 11.34 0.49 -13.45
CA ARG A 285 10.66 1.19 -14.54
C ARG A 285 11.65 1.64 -15.60
N CYS A 286 11.29 1.46 -16.86
CA CYS A 286 11.98 2.06 -18.01
C CYS A 286 11.02 3.00 -18.74
N HIS A 287 11.47 4.22 -19.01
CA HIS A 287 10.78 5.15 -19.89
C HIS A 287 11.25 4.90 -21.32
N TYR A 288 10.35 4.44 -22.17
CA TYR A 288 10.63 4.09 -23.56
C TYR A 288 10.01 5.11 -24.51
N TYR A 289 10.86 5.68 -25.35
CA TYR A 289 10.46 6.62 -26.40
C TYR A 289 10.71 5.97 -27.74
N GLU A 290 9.76 6.05 -28.65
CA GLU A 290 9.84 5.49 -29.99
C GLU A 290 9.44 6.54 -31.02
N TYR A 291 10.14 6.53 -32.13
CA TYR A 291 9.89 7.40 -33.27
C TYR A 291 9.56 6.55 -34.49
N ASP A 292 8.34 6.68 -35.00
CA ASP A 292 7.91 6.04 -36.23
C ASP A 292 7.17 7.07 -37.10
N ASN A 293 7.58 7.21 -38.36
CA ASN A 293 6.91 8.05 -39.36
C ASN A 293 6.49 9.48 -38.90
N ASN A 294 7.39 10.22 -38.23
CA ASN A 294 7.14 11.54 -37.62
C ASN A 294 6.28 11.56 -36.35
N GLU A 295 5.82 10.42 -35.85
CA GLU A 295 5.07 10.32 -34.60
C GLU A 295 5.99 9.89 -33.45
N ARG A 296 5.80 10.51 -32.29
CA ARG A 296 6.53 10.19 -31.06
C ARG A 296 5.63 9.41 -30.13
N TYR A 297 6.03 8.20 -29.81
CA TYR A 297 5.37 7.33 -28.87
C TYR A 297 6.14 7.30 -27.56
N TYR A 298 5.42 7.39 -26.45
CA TYR A 298 5.96 7.26 -25.10
C TYR A 298 5.22 6.13 -24.39
N LYS A 299 5.97 5.24 -23.73
CA LYS A 299 5.41 4.26 -22.82
C LYS A 299 6.30 4.05 -21.61
N GLU A 300 5.66 3.84 -20.47
CA GLU A 300 6.34 3.35 -19.27
C GLU A 300 6.30 1.82 -19.28
N ILE A 301 7.46 1.21 -19.11
CA ILE A 301 7.61 -0.23 -19.03
C ILE A 301 7.89 -0.57 -17.57
N ALA A 302 6.89 -1.14 -16.89
CA ALA A 302 7.05 -1.70 -15.56
C ALA A 302 7.79 -3.04 -15.63
N ILE A 303 8.73 -3.23 -14.71
CA ILE A 303 9.67 -4.35 -14.68
C ILE A 303 9.56 -5.03 -13.33
N ALA A 304 9.74 -6.35 -13.32
CA ALA A 304 9.69 -7.17 -12.11
C ALA A 304 10.83 -8.19 -12.16
N ARG A 305 11.25 -8.69 -11.00
CA ARG A 305 12.11 -9.88 -10.92
C ARG A 305 11.33 -11.06 -11.47
N MET A 306 11.83 -11.79 -12.46
CA MET A 306 11.05 -12.79 -13.16
C MET A 306 11.43 -14.21 -12.73
N PRO A 307 10.44 -15.08 -12.43
CA PRO A 307 10.71 -16.51 -12.20
C PRO A 307 11.28 -17.15 -13.46
N GLY A 308 12.34 -17.95 -13.29
CA GLY A 308 13.03 -18.61 -14.39
C GLY A 308 14.01 -17.72 -15.17
N VAL A 309 14.38 -16.55 -14.63
CA VAL A 309 15.34 -15.60 -15.24
C VAL A 309 16.45 -15.29 -14.23
N GLY A 310 17.66 -15.02 -14.71
CA GLY A 310 18.78 -14.62 -13.85
C GLY A 310 19.43 -15.76 -13.10
N SER A 311 19.99 -15.41 -11.95
CA SER A 311 20.67 -16.32 -11.01
C SER A 311 19.95 -16.37 -9.65
N GLY A 312 20.25 -17.40 -8.86
CA GLY A 312 19.64 -17.62 -7.53
C GLY A 312 18.40 -18.53 -7.53
N GLU A 313 17.67 -18.57 -6.42
CA GLU A 313 16.54 -19.51 -6.25
C GLU A 313 15.36 -19.21 -7.19
N LEU A 314 15.08 -17.93 -7.45
CA LEU A 314 13.98 -17.53 -8.34
C LEU A 314 14.18 -18.01 -9.79
N ALA A 315 15.44 -18.10 -10.24
CA ALA A 315 15.79 -18.62 -11.56
C ALA A 315 15.47 -20.12 -11.73
N LYS A 316 15.35 -20.86 -10.62
CA LYS A 316 15.00 -22.29 -10.62
C LYS A 316 13.49 -22.53 -10.63
N VAL A 317 12.68 -21.49 -10.41
CA VAL A 317 11.23 -21.59 -10.31
C VAL A 317 10.61 -21.67 -11.72
N CYS A 318 9.92 -22.77 -11.99
CA CYS A 318 9.15 -22.92 -13.23
C CYS A 318 7.85 -22.12 -13.13
N ALA A 319 7.58 -21.24 -14.09
CA ALA A 319 6.37 -20.41 -14.11
C ALA A 319 5.75 -20.35 -15.51
N THR A 320 4.42 -20.45 -15.58
CA THR A 320 3.68 -20.34 -16.85
C THR A 320 3.58 -18.87 -17.29
N GLN A 321 3.22 -18.64 -18.56
CA GLN A 321 3.04 -17.28 -19.06
C GLN A 321 1.96 -16.51 -18.27
N MET A 322 0.89 -17.19 -17.85
CA MET A 322 -0.18 -16.61 -17.04
C MET A 322 0.32 -16.17 -15.65
N THR A 323 1.07 -17.02 -14.95
CA THR A 323 1.57 -16.67 -13.60
C THR A 323 2.61 -15.55 -13.66
N LYS A 324 3.44 -15.53 -14.71
CA LYS A 324 4.37 -14.42 -15.02
C LYS A 324 3.62 -13.11 -15.26
N GLN A 325 2.49 -13.14 -15.97
CA GLN A 325 1.68 -11.96 -16.24
C GLN A 325 1.05 -11.39 -14.96
N ILE A 326 0.44 -12.23 -14.12
CA ILE A 326 -0.18 -11.79 -12.85
C ILE A 326 0.88 -11.20 -11.93
N TRP A 327 2.06 -11.83 -11.86
CA TRP A 327 3.20 -11.31 -11.10
C TRP A 327 3.64 -9.92 -11.59
N ARG A 328 3.80 -9.74 -12.91
CA ARG A 328 4.15 -8.43 -13.47
C ARG A 328 3.13 -7.35 -13.12
N GLN A 329 1.84 -7.68 -13.16
CA GLN A 329 0.78 -6.75 -12.80
C GLN A 329 0.80 -6.40 -11.30
N HIS A 330 1.07 -7.39 -10.45
CA HIS A 330 1.25 -7.17 -9.03
C HIS A 330 2.43 -6.22 -8.78
N SER A 331 3.61 -6.52 -9.35
CA SER A 331 4.80 -5.69 -9.18
C SER A 331 4.62 -4.29 -9.77
N SER A 332 3.93 -4.14 -10.91
CA SER A 332 3.67 -2.82 -11.50
C SER A 332 2.67 -1.99 -10.70
N ALA A 333 1.68 -2.64 -10.08
CA ALA A 333 0.76 -1.97 -9.17
C ALA A 333 1.47 -1.58 -7.86
N ASN A 334 2.47 -2.36 -7.43
CA ASN A 334 3.30 -2.08 -6.28
C ASN A 334 4.47 -1.15 -6.62
N ASP A 335 4.18 0.14 -6.76
CA ASP A 335 5.15 1.18 -7.10
C ASP A 335 6.01 1.66 -5.90
N MET A 336 6.13 0.84 -4.86
CA MET A 336 6.89 1.19 -3.66
C MET A 336 8.38 0.91 -3.89
N PRO A 337 9.26 1.92 -3.80
CA PRO A 337 10.68 1.71 -3.96
C PRO A 337 11.28 1.09 -2.69
N THR A 338 12.52 0.59 -2.79
CA THR A 338 13.26 0.09 -1.61
C THR A 338 13.41 1.19 -0.54
N SER A 339 13.61 0.79 0.72
CA SER A 339 13.65 1.71 1.87
C SER A 339 14.62 2.87 1.68
N ASP A 340 15.75 2.59 1.03
CA ASP A 340 16.80 3.58 0.79
C ASP A 340 16.31 4.70 -0.10
N LEU A 341 15.36 4.44 -1.01
CA LEU A 341 14.82 5.37 -1.99
C LEU A 341 13.55 6.10 -1.53
N LEU A 342 12.97 5.71 -0.39
CA LEU A 342 11.77 6.34 0.14
C LEU A 342 11.98 7.83 0.44
N SER A 343 10.88 8.58 0.31
CA SER A 343 10.82 10.00 0.62
C SER A 343 9.94 10.23 1.85
N PRO A 344 10.43 10.95 2.88
CA PRO A 344 9.58 11.42 3.98
C PRO A 344 8.37 12.25 3.52
N ARG A 345 8.47 12.94 2.39
CA ARG A 345 7.36 13.72 1.81
C ARG A 345 6.17 12.85 1.39
N ASP A 346 6.40 11.61 0.95
CA ASP A 346 5.33 10.72 0.47
C ASP A 346 4.34 10.35 1.59
N TYR A 347 4.82 10.22 2.83
CA TYR A 347 3.94 9.99 3.98
C TYR A 347 2.96 11.16 4.21
N GLN A 348 3.41 12.39 4.00
CA GLN A 348 2.58 13.59 4.20
C GLN A 348 1.41 13.68 3.23
N MET A 349 1.53 13.03 2.06
CA MET A 349 0.43 12.97 1.10
C MET A 349 -0.81 12.31 1.69
N HIS A 350 -0.71 11.47 2.72
CA HIS A 350 -1.89 10.94 3.43
C HIS A 350 -2.78 12.03 4.03
N TYR A 351 -2.20 13.19 4.39
CA TYR A 351 -2.87 14.35 4.95
C TYR A 351 -3.19 15.43 3.91
N ALA A 352 -2.97 15.15 2.61
CA ALA A 352 -3.40 16.06 1.56
C ALA A 352 -4.92 16.29 1.64
N PRO A 353 -5.43 17.53 1.44
CA PRO A 353 -6.85 17.83 1.56
C PRO A 353 -7.75 16.91 0.71
N ALA A 354 -7.30 16.55 -0.50
CA ALA A 354 -8.01 15.61 -1.36
C ALA A 354 -8.18 14.24 -0.69
N ASN A 355 -7.13 13.69 -0.10
CA ASN A 355 -7.17 12.40 0.59
C ASN A 355 -8.02 12.41 1.86
N ILE A 356 -8.01 13.52 2.62
CA ILE A 356 -8.89 13.71 3.78
C ILE A 356 -10.35 13.79 3.34
N ASN A 357 -10.66 14.50 2.26
CA ASN A 357 -12.02 14.63 1.75
C ASN A 357 -12.56 13.29 1.24
N ILE A 358 -11.74 12.50 0.55
CA ILE A 358 -12.12 11.14 0.14
C ILE A 358 -12.39 10.27 1.37
N ALA A 359 -11.57 10.35 2.42
CA ALA A 359 -11.80 9.60 3.66
C ALA A 359 -13.08 10.02 4.40
N LYS A 360 -13.44 11.31 4.34
CA LYS A 360 -14.69 11.85 4.92
C LYS A 360 -15.92 11.57 4.07
N SER A 361 -15.77 11.20 2.80
CA SER A 361 -16.92 10.90 1.93
C SER A 361 -17.67 9.67 2.44
N GLN A 362 -18.96 9.88 2.68
CA GLN A 362 -19.90 8.84 3.07
C GLN A 362 -20.41 8.10 1.83
N PRO A 363 -20.89 6.85 1.98
CA PRO A 363 -21.68 6.19 0.94
C PRO A 363 -22.79 7.11 0.43
N GLU A 364 -23.14 6.98 -0.84
CA GLU A 364 -24.36 7.60 -1.36
C GLU A 364 -25.55 6.64 -1.18
N PRO A 365 -26.77 7.15 -0.95
CA PRO A 365 -27.95 6.31 -0.99
C PRO A 365 -28.18 5.79 -2.42
N TYR A 366 -28.91 4.69 -2.55
CA TYR A 366 -29.32 4.26 -3.89
C TYR A 366 -30.47 5.15 -4.38
N TRP A 367 -30.15 6.15 -5.21
CA TRP A 367 -31.12 7.13 -5.67
C TRP A 367 -32.31 6.49 -6.39
N GLY A 368 -33.52 6.80 -5.95
CA GLY A 368 -34.76 6.23 -6.50
C GLY A 368 -35.17 4.89 -5.91
N ALA A 369 -34.37 4.29 -5.02
CA ALA A 369 -34.75 3.10 -4.28
C ALA A 369 -35.78 3.39 -3.18
N THR A 370 -36.52 2.36 -2.77
CA THR A 370 -37.44 2.46 -1.62
C THR A 370 -36.66 2.19 -0.32
N PRO A 371 -36.62 3.13 0.65
CA PRO A 371 -35.88 2.92 1.89
C PRO A 371 -36.65 2.06 2.89
N TYR A 372 -35.94 1.17 3.59
CA TYR A 372 -36.44 0.27 4.63
C TYR A 372 -35.58 0.41 5.89
N ALA A 373 -36.15 0.95 6.96
CA ALA A 373 -35.46 1.10 8.23
C ALA A 373 -35.15 -0.26 8.87
N LEU A 374 -33.91 -0.42 9.34
CA LEU A 374 -33.48 -1.56 10.14
C LEU A 374 -33.62 -1.24 11.64
N PRO A 375 -33.91 -2.25 12.48
CA PRO A 375 -33.83 -2.10 13.93
C PRO A 375 -32.37 -1.93 14.36
N GLU A 376 -32.12 -1.37 15.54
CA GLU A 376 -30.76 -1.21 16.06
C GLU A 376 -30.01 -2.56 16.14
N PRO A 377 -28.71 -2.60 15.74
CA PRO A 377 -27.87 -3.78 15.91
C PRO A 377 -27.76 -4.18 17.37
N SER A 378 -27.82 -5.49 17.66
CA SER A 378 -27.70 -5.99 19.04
C SER A 378 -26.83 -7.25 19.12
N LEU A 379 -25.86 -7.23 20.05
CA LEU A 379 -24.94 -8.31 20.42
C LEU A 379 -24.80 -8.45 21.95
N ALA A 380 -25.78 -7.98 22.71
CA ALA A 380 -25.67 -7.96 24.17
C ALA A 380 -25.37 -9.36 24.74
N ALA A 381 -24.30 -9.45 25.54
CA ALA A 381 -23.82 -10.67 26.19
C ALA A 381 -23.34 -11.81 25.26
N ILE A 382 -22.96 -11.51 24.02
CA ILE A 382 -22.30 -12.48 23.14
C ILE A 382 -20.78 -12.43 23.36
N GLU A 383 -20.21 -13.57 23.75
CA GLU A 383 -18.76 -13.79 23.85
C GLU A 383 -18.17 -14.15 22.46
N PRO A 384 -16.88 -13.87 22.20
CA PRO A 384 -16.23 -14.26 20.96
C PRO A 384 -15.94 -15.78 20.91
N SER A 385 -15.73 -16.31 19.71
CA SER A 385 -15.61 -17.75 19.39
C SER A 385 -14.47 -18.47 20.08
N TRP A 386 -13.46 -17.74 20.53
CA TRP A 386 -12.33 -18.27 21.28
C TRP A 386 -12.58 -18.33 22.80
N GLN A 387 -13.66 -17.74 23.31
CA GLN A 387 -14.12 -17.87 24.69
C GLN A 387 -15.27 -18.86 24.80
N ASN A 388 -16.31 -18.66 23.98
CA ASN A 388 -17.50 -19.51 23.95
C ASN A 388 -18.11 -19.53 22.55
N TYR A 389 -18.80 -20.63 22.22
CA TYR A 389 -19.34 -20.85 20.89
C TYR A 389 -20.86 -20.77 20.86
N GLY A 390 -21.37 -19.69 20.24
CA GLY A 390 -22.76 -19.58 19.83
C GLY A 390 -23.74 -19.24 20.95
N VAL A 391 -24.77 -18.47 20.62
CA VAL A 391 -26.02 -18.40 21.38
C VAL A 391 -27.09 -19.26 20.70
N ASP A 392 -28.12 -19.69 21.45
CA ASP A 392 -29.27 -20.44 20.91
C ASP A 392 -30.21 -19.52 20.12
N LYS A 393 -29.70 -18.95 19.02
CA LYS A 393 -30.46 -18.22 18.02
C LYS A 393 -30.22 -18.92 16.70
N SER A 394 -31.26 -19.38 16.01
CA SER A 394 -31.12 -20.14 14.75
C SER A 394 -31.99 -19.61 13.61
N SER A 395 -32.85 -18.61 13.88
CA SER A 395 -33.69 -18.00 12.85
C SER A 395 -32.98 -16.84 12.14
N LEU A 396 -33.00 -16.89 10.80
CA LEU A 396 -32.56 -15.79 9.94
C LEU A 396 -33.71 -14.77 9.80
N ASP A 397 -33.69 -13.76 10.65
CA ASP A 397 -34.69 -12.69 10.69
C ASP A 397 -34.10 -11.30 10.37
N LYS A 398 -34.98 -10.31 10.19
CA LYS A 398 -34.62 -8.91 9.98
C LYS A 398 -33.68 -8.35 11.07
N GLN A 399 -33.79 -8.80 12.32
CA GLN A 399 -32.91 -8.36 13.41
C GLN A 399 -31.50 -8.93 13.24
N ALA A 400 -31.36 -10.19 12.83
CA ALA A 400 -30.08 -10.81 12.52
C ALA A 400 -29.41 -10.08 11.34
N VAL A 401 -30.15 -9.78 10.28
CA VAL A 401 -29.63 -8.99 9.15
C VAL A 401 -29.16 -7.60 9.60
N ALA A 402 -29.93 -6.91 10.45
CA ALA A 402 -29.53 -5.62 11.01
C ALA A 402 -28.25 -5.70 11.84
N THR A 403 -28.13 -6.71 12.70
CA THR A 403 -26.90 -6.95 13.48
C THR A 403 -25.70 -7.24 12.57
N LEU A 404 -25.85 -8.14 11.59
CA LEU A 404 -24.77 -8.49 10.65
C LEU A 404 -24.27 -7.26 9.89
N LEU A 405 -25.17 -6.49 9.29
CA LEU A 405 -24.82 -5.30 8.50
C LEU A 405 -24.29 -4.15 9.38
N GLY A 406 -24.90 -3.94 10.55
CA GLY A 406 -24.54 -2.89 11.49
C GLY A 406 -23.10 -3.01 11.99
N TYR A 407 -22.68 -4.19 12.45
CA TYR A 407 -21.32 -4.37 12.96
C TYR A 407 -20.27 -4.56 11.86
N THR A 408 -20.65 -5.12 10.71
CA THR A 408 -19.71 -5.41 9.62
C THR A 408 -19.48 -4.19 8.71
N PHE A 409 -20.52 -3.42 8.43
CA PHE A 409 -20.49 -2.30 7.49
C PHE A 409 -20.94 -0.98 8.12
N GLY A 410 -21.50 -0.95 9.32
CA GLY A 410 -22.01 0.28 9.92
C GLY A 410 -20.94 1.26 10.43
N TYR A 411 -21.41 2.43 10.82
CA TYR A 411 -20.63 3.45 11.50
C TYR A 411 -20.88 3.41 13.01
N GLN A 412 -19.82 3.60 13.78
CA GLN A 412 -19.91 4.04 15.17
C GLN A 412 -19.92 5.57 15.20
N HIS A 413 -20.90 6.12 15.90
CA HIS A 413 -21.02 7.56 16.15
C HIS A 413 -20.43 7.91 17.52
N PHE A 414 -19.77 9.07 17.59
CA PHE A 414 -19.14 9.58 18.81
C PHE A 414 -19.81 10.89 19.23
N ASP A 415 -19.75 11.22 20.52
CA ASP A 415 -20.36 12.42 21.11
C ASP A 415 -19.85 13.73 20.50
N ASN A 416 -18.64 13.71 19.93
CA ASN A 416 -18.04 14.84 19.23
C ASN A 416 -18.57 15.04 17.79
N GLY A 417 -19.56 14.25 17.36
CA GLY A 417 -20.15 14.29 16.03
C GLY A 417 -19.35 13.56 14.95
N GLU A 418 -18.22 12.92 15.30
CA GLU A 418 -17.51 12.05 14.36
C GLU A 418 -18.26 10.74 14.13
N ALA A 419 -18.08 10.17 12.94
CA ALA A 419 -18.54 8.83 12.60
C ALA A 419 -17.40 8.06 11.95
N ARG A 420 -17.16 6.82 12.39
CA ARG A 420 -16.12 5.95 11.82
C ARG A 420 -16.68 4.56 11.56
N ARG A 421 -16.29 3.92 10.45
CA ARG A 421 -16.61 2.50 10.23
C ARG A 421 -16.02 1.67 11.37
N ILE A 422 -16.78 0.68 11.83
CA ILE A 422 -16.37 -0.23 12.90
C ILE A 422 -15.17 -1.08 12.43
N VAL A 423 -15.32 -1.70 11.27
CA VAL A 423 -14.27 -2.46 10.58
C VAL A 423 -13.24 -1.49 9.97
N PRO A 424 -11.92 -1.70 10.17
CA PRO A 424 -10.90 -0.84 9.61
C PRO A 424 -10.85 -0.95 8.08
N SER A 425 -10.35 0.11 7.43
CA SER A 425 -10.12 0.14 5.98
C SER A 425 -8.86 0.91 5.65
N ALA A 426 -8.25 0.61 4.50
CA ALA A 426 -7.09 1.31 3.99
C ALA A 426 -7.34 2.81 3.92
N GLY A 427 -6.50 3.59 4.61
CA GLY A 427 -6.61 5.05 4.66
C GLY A 427 -7.90 5.60 5.28
N GLY A 428 -8.71 4.76 5.93
CA GLY A 428 -10.02 5.14 6.46
C GLY A 428 -11.06 5.42 5.37
N LEU A 429 -10.91 4.87 4.17
CA LEU A 429 -11.77 5.20 3.03
C LEU A 429 -13.14 4.50 3.08
N GLY A 430 -13.31 3.46 3.88
CA GLY A 430 -14.56 2.70 3.96
C GLY A 430 -14.98 2.16 2.59
N SER A 431 -14.08 1.44 1.91
CA SER A 431 -14.23 1.06 0.51
C SER A 431 -15.29 -0.02 0.26
N ASN A 432 -15.61 -0.83 1.28
CA ASN A 432 -16.57 -1.91 1.17
C ASN A 432 -18.00 -1.45 1.48
N GLU A 433 -18.90 -1.81 0.57
CA GLU A 433 -20.35 -1.72 0.73
C GLU A 433 -20.99 -3.09 0.66
N ALA A 434 -22.20 -3.19 1.21
CA ALA A 434 -22.96 -4.43 1.25
C ALA A 434 -24.20 -4.32 0.37
N PHE A 435 -24.38 -5.31 -0.48
CA PHE A 435 -25.62 -5.60 -1.17
C PHE A 435 -26.14 -6.93 -0.65
N ILE A 436 -27.46 -7.05 -0.53
CA ILE A 436 -28.09 -8.31 -0.14
C ILE A 436 -29.16 -8.72 -1.15
N LEU A 437 -29.18 -10.01 -1.46
CA LEU A 437 -30.26 -10.66 -2.20
C LEU A 437 -31.09 -11.44 -1.19
N VAL A 438 -32.28 -10.94 -0.89
CA VAL A 438 -33.21 -11.58 0.04
C VAL A 438 -34.10 -12.53 -0.76
N ASN A 439 -34.01 -13.83 -0.47
CA ASN A 439 -34.91 -14.84 -0.99
C ASN A 439 -35.96 -15.19 0.07
N GLN A 440 -35.51 -15.60 1.26
CA GLN A 440 -36.34 -16.03 2.39
C GLN A 440 -35.74 -15.53 3.70
N VAL A 441 -36.20 -14.39 4.22
CA VAL A 441 -35.79 -13.83 5.51
C VAL A 441 -37.02 -13.33 6.25
N ASP A 442 -37.18 -13.74 7.51
CA ASP A 442 -38.34 -13.35 8.31
C ASP A 442 -38.35 -11.83 8.55
N GLY A 443 -39.41 -11.15 8.10
CA GLY A 443 -39.57 -9.71 8.25
C GLY A 443 -38.89 -8.85 7.17
N LEU A 444 -38.40 -9.45 6.08
CA LEU A 444 -37.93 -8.74 4.89
C LEU A 444 -38.54 -9.35 3.61
N ASP A 445 -39.04 -8.49 2.73
CA ASP A 445 -39.56 -8.93 1.43
C ASP A 445 -38.45 -9.48 0.54
N THR A 446 -38.78 -10.41 -0.36
CA THR A 446 -37.86 -10.84 -1.42
C THR A 446 -37.46 -9.64 -2.29
N GLY A 447 -36.15 -9.46 -2.52
CA GLY A 447 -35.65 -8.31 -3.25
C GLY A 447 -34.12 -8.16 -3.25
N VAL A 448 -33.65 -7.22 -4.07
CA VAL A 448 -32.26 -6.75 -4.09
C VAL A 448 -32.19 -5.47 -3.27
N TYR A 449 -31.26 -5.41 -2.33
CA TYR A 449 -31.09 -4.26 -1.44
C TYR A 449 -29.64 -3.81 -1.39
N HIS A 450 -29.44 -2.50 -1.28
CA HIS A 450 -28.18 -1.88 -0.87
C HIS A 450 -28.26 -1.48 0.59
N TYR A 451 -27.20 -1.72 1.36
CA TYR A 451 -27.12 -1.25 2.74
C TYR A 451 -26.54 0.16 2.79
N PHE A 452 -27.40 1.13 3.10
CA PHE A 452 -27.00 2.50 3.28
C PHE A 452 -26.50 2.74 4.71
N ALA A 453 -25.18 2.54 4.88
CA ALA A 453 -24.54 2.50 6.19
C ALA A 453 -24.68 3.79 7.02
N SER A 454 -24.80 4.96 6.38
CA SER A 454 -24.86 6.25 7.10
C SER A 454 -26.16 6.47 7.87
N GLU A 455 -27.25 5.79 7.50
CA GLU A 455 -28.54 5.85 8.20
C GLU A 455 -29.01 4.48 8.70
N HIS A 456 -28.14 3.47 8.69
CA HIS A 456 -28.46 2.10 9.09
C HIS A 456 -29.80 1.61 8.49
N ARG A 457 -29.91 1.62 7.15
CA ARG A 457 -31.12 1.20 6.45
C ARG A 457 -30.82 0.40 5.19
N LEU A 458 -31.83 -0.27 4.64
CA LEU A 458 -31.77 -0.94 3.35
C LEU A 458 -32.49 -0.11 2.29
N ASP A 459 -31.83 0.15 1.16
CA ASP A 459 -32.43 0.74 -0.03
C ASP A 459 -32.81 -0.40 -0.98
N ARG A 460 -34.11 -0.66 -1.18
CA ARG A 460 -34.61 -1.71 -2.10
C ARG A 460 -34.53 -1.23 -3.54
N ILE A 461 -33.66 -1.88 -4.30
CA ILE A 461 -33.29 -1.52 -5.67
C ILE A 461 -34.24 -2.17 -6.68
N GLY A 462 -34.69 -3.39 -6.39
CA GLY A 462 -35.55 -4.13 -7.32
C GLY A 462 -35.90 -5.53 -6.85
N ALA A 463 -36.57 -6.27 -7.73
CA ALA A 463 -36.91 -7.66 -7.52
C ALA A 463 -35.71 -8.57 -7.82
N VAL A 464 -35.62 -9.71 -7.13
CA VAL A 464 -34.63 -10.76 -7.44
C VAL A 464 -35.08 -11.51 -8.70
N ASN A 465 -34.29 -11.45 -9.77
CA ASN A 465 -34.41 -12.44 -10.85
C ASN A 465 -33.68 -13.72 -10.41
N ARG A 466 -34.46 -14.70 -9.94
CA ARG A 466 -33.94 -15.96 -9.37
C ARG A 466 -33.10 -16.76 -10.37
N GLU A 467 -33.46 -16.78 -11.65
CA GLU A 467 -32.70 -17.48 -12.70
C GLU A 467 -31.32 -16.83 -12.90
N VAL A 468 -31.30 -15.49 -12.96
CA VAL A 468 -30.04 -14.73 -13.10
C VAL A 468 -29.15 -14.92 -11.87
N VAL A 469 -29.72 -14.88 -10.66
CA VAL A 469 -28.94 -15.10 -9.42
C VAL A 469 -28.42 -16.53 -9.34
N ALA A 470 -29.25 -17.54 -9.62
CA ALA A 470 -28.82 -18.93 -9.64
C ALA A 470 -27.68 -19.15 -10.64
N GLY A 471 -27.82 -18.60 -11.85
CA GLY A 471 -26.77 -18.58 -12.85
C GLY A 471 -25.51 -17.84 -12.41
N ALA A 472 -25.64 -16.70 -11.71
CA ALA A 472 -24.48 -15.93 -11.23
C ALA A 472 -23.71 -16.65 -10.12
N LEU A 473 -24.42 -17.39 -9.27
CA LEU A 473 -23.83 -18.17 -8.17
C LEU A 473 -23.40 -19.58 -8.60
N GLY A 474 -23.82 -20.05 -9.78
CA GLY A 474 -23.51 -21.40 -10.28
C GLY A 474 -24.29 -22.51 -9.57
N VAL A 475 -25.46 -22.19 -9.01
CA VAL A 475 -26.32 -23.10 -8.22
C VAL A 475 -27.64 -23.38 -8.95
N ASP A 476 -28.36 -24.42 -8.53
CA ASP A 476 -29.73 -24.64 -8.99
C ASP A 476 -30.68 -23.57 -8.43
N ILE A 477 -31.72 -23.20 -9.20
CA ILE A 477 -32.71 -22.20 -8.78
C ILE A 477 -33.51 -22.60 -7.53
N TYR A 478 -33.63 -23.90 -7.27
CA TYR A 478 -34.29 -24.45 -6.10
C TYR A 478 -33.37 -24.45 -4.86
N ASP A 479 -32.05 -24.35 -5.07
CA ASP A 479 -31.02 -24.32 -4.03
C ASP A 479 -30.56 -22.90 -3.70
N LEU A 480 -31.30 -21.86 -4.13
CA LEU A 480 -30.95 -20.47 -3.83
C LEU A 480 -30.90 -20.22 -2.31
N PRO A 481 -29.79 -19.67 -1.79
CA PRO A 481 -29.66 -19.37 -0.37
C PRO A 481 -30.77 -18.44 0.13
N PRO A 482 -31.24 -18.60 1.39
CA PRO A 482 -32.20 -17.68 2.01
C PRO A 482 -31.77 -16.21 1.93
N LEU A 483 -30.48 -15.95 2.13
CA LEU A 483 -29.86 -14.64 2.00
C LEU A 483 -28.49 -14.78 1.32
N VAL A 484 -28.20 -13.91 0.36
CA VAL A 484 -26.85 -13.77 -0.21
C VAL A 484 -26.34 -12.38 0.10
N LEU A 485 -25.21 -12.29 0.79
CA LEU A 485 -24.50 -11.04 1.06
C LEU A 485 -23.36 -10.88 0.07
N VAL A 486 -23.40 -9.80 -0.70
CA VAL A 486 -22.38 -9.44 -1.68
C VAL A 486 -21.62 -8.21 -1.18
N THR A 487 -20.32 -8.38 -0.97
CA THR A 487 -19.41 -7.26 -0.65
C THR A 487 -18.88 -6.65 -1.94
N VAL A 488 -18.99 -5.33 -2.04
CA VAL A 488 -18.55 -4.55 -3.20
C VAL A 488 -17.50 -3.53 -2.78
N GLY A 489 -16.31 -3.65 -3.35
CA GLY A 489 -15.22 -2.68 -3.18
C GLY A 489 -15.33 -1.51 -4.15
N HIS A 490 -15.39 -0.29 -3.61
CA HIS A 490 -15.38 0.99 -4.35
C HIS A 490 -14.00 1.32 -4.90
N LEU A 491 -13.56 0.59 -5.92
CA LEU A 491 -12.22 0.70 -6.45
C LEU A 491 -11.88 2.11 -6.95
N ASN A 492 -12.80 2.81 -7.60
CA ASN A 492 -12.56 4.19 -8.07
C ASN A 492 -12.22 5.14 -6.91
N LYS A 493 -12.90 4.99 -5.76
CA LYS A 493 -12.63 5.76 -4.55
C LYS A 493 -11.22 5.49 -4.02
N VAL A 494 -10.81 4.23 -4.00
CA VAL A 494 -9.49 3.82 -3.51
C VAL A 494 -8.38 4.24 -4.47
N ARG A 495 -8.60 4.12 -5.80
CA ARG A 495 -7.66 4.53 -6.86
C ARG A 495 -7.29 6.00 -6.81
N GLN A 496 -8.22 6.88 -6.41
CA GLN A 496 -7.91 8.31 -6.22
C GLN A 496 -6.76 8.56 -5.24
N LYS A 497 -6.57 7.67 -4.26
CA LYS A 497 -5.49 7.77 -3.26
C LYS A 497 -4.30 6.84 -3.57
N TYR A 498 -4.55 5.66 -4.11
CA TYR A 498 -3.57 4.58 -4.18
C TYR A 498 -3.26 4.07 -5.59
N GLY A 499 -3.81 4.68 -6.64
CA GLY A 499 -3.64 4.19 -8.01
C GLY A 499 -4.02 2.72 -8.15
N ASP A 500 -3.30 1.96 -8.98
CA ASP A 500 -3.58 0.55 -9.23
C ASP A 500 -3.36 -0.37 -8.01
N PHE A 501 -2.60 0.09 -7.01
CA PHE A 501 -2.52 -0.61 -5.72
C PHE A 501 -3.87 -0.66 -4.98
N GLY A 502 -4.85 0.15 -5.41
CA GLY A 502 -6.22 0.12 -4.89
C GLY A 502 -6.91 -1.24 -4.97
N PHE A 503 -6.56 -2.09 -5.95
CA PHE A 503 -7.09 -3.47 -6.02
C PHE A 503 -6.71 -4.31 -4.79
N ARG A 504 -5.48 -4.17 -4.31
CA ARG A 504 -5.01 -4.87 -3.10
C ARG A 504 -5.79 -4.39 -1.89
N PHE A 505 -5.99 -3.08 -1.76
CA PHE A 505 -6.68 -2.51 -0.61
C PHE A 505 -8.16 -2.86 -0.52
N ILE A 506 -8.92 -2.90 -1.62
CA ILE A 506 -10.33 -3.34 -1.55
C ILE A 506 -10.44 -4.82 -1.10
N ASN A 507 -9.47 -5.66 -1.46
CA ASN A 507 -9.44 -7.05 -1.04
C ASN A 507 -8.92 -7.20 0.40
N LEU A 508 -7.95 -6.40 0.83
CA LEU A 508 -7.56 -6.33 2.24
C LEU A 508 -8.75 -5.90 3.10
N ASP A 509 -9.44 -4.82 2.73
CA ASP A 509 -10.64 -4.35 3.44
C ASP A 509 -11.69 -5.48 3.51
N THR A 510 -11.82 -6.29 2.45
CA THR A 510 -12.74 -7.43 2.40
C THR A 510 -12.37 -8.54 3.39
N GLY A 511 -11.09 -8.88 3.56
CA GLY A 511 -10.67 -9.85 4.58
C GLY A 511 -10.99 -9.37 6.00
N PHE A 512 -10.83 -8.07 6.29
CA PHE A 512 -11.27 -7.49 7.57
C PHE A 512 -12.79 -7.60 7.77
N THR A 513 -13.56 -7.27 6.74
CA THR A 513 -15.02 -7.41 6.72
C THR A 513 -15.46 -8.86 6.95
N GLN A 514 -14.80 -9.82 6.32
CA GLN A 514 -15.13 -11.24 6.42
C GLN A 514 -14.92 -11.79 7.83
N VAL A 515 -13.82 -11.45 8.54
CA VAL A 515 -13.61 -11.92 9.91
C VAL A 515 -14.71 -11.43 10.85
N THR A 516 -15.10 -10.15 10.76
CA THR A 516 -16.22 -9.64 11.54
C THR A 516 -17.52 -10.35 11.18
N LEU A 517 -17.82 -10.51 9.89
CA LEU A 517 -19.06 -11.16 9.43
C LEU A 517 -19.13 -12.63 9.90
N PHE A 518 -18.05 -13.39 9.76
CA PHE A 518 -17.99 -14.81 10.07
C PHE A 518 -18.02 -15.07 11.57
N GLU A 519 -17.39 -14.21 12.36
CA GLU A 519 -17.51 -14.23 13.82
C GLU A 519 -18.98 -14.01 14.23
N LEU A 520 -19.66 -13.01 13.65
CA LEU A 520 -21.08 -12.76 13.94
C LEU A 520 -21.99 -13.91 13.51
N LEU A 521 -21.79 -14.46 12.31
CA LEU A 521 -22.58 -15.59 11.81
C LEU A 521 -22.41 -16.82 12.70
N SER A 522 -21.18 -17.11 13.12
CA SER A 522 -20.88 -18.24 14.02
C SER A 522 -21.51 -18.03 15.39
N GLN A 523 -21.40 -16.84 15.97
CA GLN A 523 -21.99 -16.54 17.28
C GLN A 523 -23.52 -16.51 17.26
N LEU A 524 -24.12 -16.08 16.16
CA LEU A 524 -25.56 -16.14 15.95
C LEU A 524 -26.02 -17.53 15.46
N ASN A 525 -25.13 -18.54 15.43
CA ASN A 525 -25.39 -19.90 14.99
C ASN A 525 -26.15 -19.98 13.63
N LEU A 526 -25.82 -19.06 12.72
CA LEU A 526 -26.38 -19.00 11.37
C LEU A 526 -25.46 -19.77 10.43
N PRO A 527 -25.95 -20.84 9.75
CA PRO A 527 -25.14 -21.57 8.80
C PRO A 527 -24.81 -20.69 7.58
N PHE A 528 -23.60 -20.80 7.07
CA PHE A 528 -23.16 -20.02 5.92
C PHE A 528 -22.04 -20.72 5.13
N ALA A 529 -21.88 -20.30 3.87
CA ALA A 529 -20.80 -20.68 2.98
C ALA A 529 -20.26 -19.46 2.21
N LEU A 530 -18.94 -19.40 2.03
CA LEU A 530 -18.26 -18.46 1.15
C LEU A 530 -18.26 -19.02 -0.28
N LEU A 531 -18.71 -18.21 -1.24
CA LEU A 531 -18.83 -18.56 -2.65
C LEU A 531 -17.71 -17.90 -3.47
N GLU A 532 -16.65 -18.65 -3.74
CA GLU A 532 -15.47 -18.17 -4.48
C GLU A 532 -15.64 -18.25 -6.01
N ASP A 533 -16.38 -19.25 -6.50
CA ASP A 533 -16.60 -19.49 -7.93
C ASP A 533 -17.88 -18.80 -8.44
N THR A 534 -17.90 -17.47 -8.34
CA THR A 534 -19.05 -16.66 -8.77
C THR A 534 -18.79 -15.97 -10.10
N ARG A 535 -19.87 -15.73 -10.86
CA ARG A 535 -19.83 -14.97 -12.12
C ARG A 535 -20.01 -13.49 -11.79
N ASP A 536 -18.93 -12.83 -11.39
CA ASP A 536 -18.94 -11.45 -10.87
C ASP A 536 -19.69 -10.46 -11.79
N ILE A 537 -19.52 -10.56 -13.11
CA ILE A 537 -20.22 -9.69 -14.07
C ILE A 537 -21.74 -9.93 -14.04
N ALA A 538 -22.17 -11.19 -14.03
CA ALA A 538 -23.58 -11.53 -13.96
C ALA A 538 -24.20 -11.09 -12.63
N LEU A 539 -23.47 -11.27 -11.53
CA LEU A 539 -23.89 -10.82 -10.21
C LEU A 539 -23.96 -9.29 -10.13
N ALA A 540 -22.98 -8.57 -10.68
CA ALA A 540 -22.99 -7.11 -10.72
C ALA A 540 -24.18 -6.58 -11.54
N ASN A 541 -24.52 -7.22 -12.67
CA ASN A 541 -25.72 -6.91 -13.43
C ASN A 541 -27.00 -7.15 -12.60
N ALA A 542 -27.06 -8.25 -11.84
CA ALA A 542 -28.19 -8.54 -10.95
C ALA A 542 -28.34 -7.48 -9.84
N LEU A 543 -27.23 -6.86 -9.42
CA LEU A 543 -27.19 -5.79 -8.44
C LEU A 543 -27.38 -4.38 -9.04
N SER A 544 -27.58 -4.27 -10.36
CA SER A 544 -27.61 -2.98 -11.08
C SER A 544 -26.38 -2.12 -10.79
N LEU A 545 -25.21 -2.77 -10.70
CA LEU A 545 -23.92 -2.13 -10.42
C LEU A 545 -23.19 -1.77 -11.72
N PRO A 546 -22.75 -0.51 -11.89
CA PRO A 546 -21.90 -0.15 -13.01
C PRO A 546 -20.51 -0.76 -12.83
N VAL A 547 -20.17 -1.75 -13.67
CA VAL A 547 -18.84 -2.38 -13.72
C VAL A 547 -17.90 -1.69 -14.71
N ILE A 548 -18.42 -0.75 -15.51
CA ILE A 548 -17.66 0.00 -16.52
C ILE A 548 -16.45 0.71 -15.86
N ALA A 549 -15.29 0.63 -16.52
CA ALA A 549 -14.01 1.20 -16.07
C ALA A 549 -13.57 0.71 -14.67
N ALA A 550 -14.02 -0.49 -14.27
CA ALA A 550 -13.73 -1.11 -12.97
C ALA A 550 -13.98 -0.15 -11.79
N ARG A 551 -15.08 0.61 -11.82
CA ARG A 551 -15.42 1.53 -10.71
C ARG A 551 -15.69 0.79 -9.40
N ASN A 552 -16.33 -0.37 -9.52
CA ASN A 552 -16.71 -1.26 -8.44
C ASN A 552 -16.21 -2.67 -8.74
N ALA A 553 -15.91 -3.44 -7.70
CA ALA A 553 -15.54 -4.84 -7.82
C ALA A 553 -16.29 -5.67 -6.78
N ILE A 554 -16.83 -6.81 -7.19
CA ILE A 554 -17.35 -7.80 -6.24
C ILE A 554 -16.15 -8.48 -5.60
N THR A 555 -16.02 -8.36 -4.28
CA THR A 555 -14.85 -8.87 -3.54
C THR A 555 -15.19 -10.06 -2.64
N SER A 556 -16.45 -10.26 -2.26
CA SER A 556 -16.89 -11.44 -1.51
C SER A 556 -18.37 -11.72 -1.74
N VAL A 557 -18.74 -13.00 -1.76
CA VAL A 557 -20.13 -13.45 -1.85
C VAL A 557 -20.35 -14.53 -0.79
N VAL A 558 -21.28 -14.29 0.14
CA VAL A 558 -21.56 -15.20 1.25
C VAL A 558 -23.01 -15.63 1.19
N ALA A 559 -23.24 -16.93 1.09
CA ALA A 559 -24.55 -17.55 1.22
C ALA A 559 -24.85 -17.80 2.70
N ILE A 560 -25.97 -17.29 3.20
CA ILE A 560 -26.39 -17.38 4.61
C ILE A 560 -27.71 -18.16 4.66
N GLY A 561 -27.82 -19.06 5.64
CA GLY A 561 -28.92 -20.01 5.80
C GLY A 561 -28.67 -21.37 5.13
N VAL A 562 -27.44 -21.65 4.68
CA VAL A 562 -27.05 -22.93 4.05
C VAL A 562 -25.79 -23.50 4.71
N ALA A 563 -25.78 -24.82 4.95
CA ALA A 563 -24.71 -25.50 5.70
C ALA A 563 -23.63 -26.14 4.82
N GLU A 564 -23.94 -26.46 3.56
CA GLU A 564 -23.02 -27.16 2.64
C GLU A 564 -22.54 -26.27 1.50
N LYS A 565 -21.32 -26.57 1.02
CA LYS A 565 -20.78 -26.04 -0.22
C LYS A 565 -21.65 -26.58 -1.37
N HIS A 566 -22.40 -25.72 -2.06
CA HIS A 566 -23.20 -26.17 -3.18
C HIS A 566 -22.32 -26.80 -4.26
N LYS A 567 -22.75 -27.95 -4.80
CA LYS A 567 -22.13 -28.55 -5.98
C LYS A 567 -22.39 -27.62 -7.17
N TYR A 568 -21.36 -26.90 -7.60
CA TYR A 568 -21.44 -26.04 -8.77
C TYR A 568 -21.78 -26.90 -10.00
N MET A 569 -22.86 -26.58 -10.69
CA MET A 569 -23.36 -27.37 -11.82
C MET A 569 -22.46 -27.25 -13.06
N HIS A 570 -21.75 -26.13 -13.23
CA HIS A 570 -20.92 -25.86 -14.41
C HIS A 570 -19.69 -25.00 -14.05
N PRO A 571 -18.45 -25.54 -14.14
CA PRO A 571 -17.24 -24.74 -13.99
C PRO A 571 -17.21 -23.61 -15.02
N CYS A 572 -16.70 -22.47 -14.59
CA CYS A 572 -16.61 -21.30 -15.45
C CYS A 572 -15.29 -21.36 -16.25
N HIS A 573 -15.37 -21.25 -17.57
CA HIS A 573 -14.21 -21.07 -18.44
C HIS A 573 -14.40 -19.80 -19.25
N VAL A 574 -13.75 -18.70 -18.87
CA VAL A 574 -13.69 -17.51 -19.73
C VAL A 574 -12.27 -16.95 -19.78
N ASN A 575 -11.59 -17.26 -20.88
CA ASN A 575 -10.39 -16.54 -21.30
C ASN A 575 -10.82 -15.32 -22.10
N ARG A 576 -10.46 -14.11 -21.65
CA ARG A 576 -10.10 -12.94 -22.48
C ARG A 576 -9.54 -11.80 -21.62
N ALA A 577 -8.49 -11.16 -22.14
CA ALA A 577 -7.88 -9.91 -21.65
C ALA A 577 -8.85 -8.72 -21.90
N MET A 578 -8.81 -7.54 -21.25
CA MET A 578 -7.73 -6.84 -20.58
C MET A 578 -8.29 -5.59 -19.82
N ASP A 579 -8.40 -5.71 -18.48
CA ASP A 579 -8.18 -4.65 -17.47
C ASP A 579 -7.67 -5.39 -16.22
N SER A 580 -6.34 -5.49 -16.12
CA SER A 580 -5.75 -6.81 -16.24
C SER A 580 -5.69 -7.66 -14.95
N LEU A 581 -6.04 -7.12 -13.78
CA LEU A 581 -6.19 -7.87 -12.53
C LEU A 581 -7.67 -8.08 -12.13
N LEU A 582 -8.51 -7.06 -12.33
CA LEU A 582 -9.93 -7.09 -11.99
C LEU A 582 -10.75 -7.89 -12.99
N GLU A 583 -10.60 -7.60 -14.29
CA GLU A 583 -11.22 -8.41 -15.32
C GLU A 583 -10.64 -9.83 -15.31
N GLY A 584 -9.33 -9.95 -15.07
CA GLY A 584 -8.69 -11.25 -14.89
C GLY A 584 -9.33 -12.06 -13.77
N ALA A 585 -9.57 -11.47 -12.59
CA ALA A 585 -10.27 -12.14 -11.48
C ALA A 585 -11.76 -12.40 -11.77
N ALA A 586 -12.46 -11.46 -12.41
CA ALA A 586 -13.88 -11.58 -12.75
C ALA A 586 -14.14 -12.63 -13.86
N ASN A 587 -13.17 -12.84 -14.76
CA ASN A 587 -13.27 -13.77 -15.90
C ASN A 587 -12.58 -15.13 -15.64
N SER A 588 -11.66 -15.23 -14.67
CA SER A 588 -11.02 -16.50 -14.30
C SER A 588 -12.00 -17.40 -13.57
N GLY A 589 -12.76 -18.18 -14.32
CA GLY A 589 -13.50 -19.30 -13.76
C GLY A 589 -12.57 -20.46 -13.37
N LEU A 590 -12.96 -21.19 -12.32
CA LEU A 590 -12.22 -22.32 -11.80
C LEU A 590 -12.52 -23.60 -12.61
N ASP A 591 -11.50 -24.41 -12.84
CA ASP A 591 -11.63 -25.72 -13.49
C ASP A 591 -12.08 -26.74 -12.42
N SER A 592 -13.35 -27.13 -12.41
CA SER A 592 -13.96 -27.84 -11.27
C SER A 592 -13.72 -29.36 -11.25
N TYR A 593 -12.61 -29.86 -11.82
CA TYR A 593 -12.28 -31.29 -11.76
C TYR A 593 -11.07 -31.63 -10.86
N GLU A 594 -10.48 -30.65 -10.17
CA GLU A 594 -9.36 -30.86 -9.21
C GLU A 594 -9.64 -30.31 -7.79
N LEU A 595 -10.91 -30.08 -7.43
CA LEU A 595 -11.27 -29.53 -6.11
C LEU A 595 -11.57 -30.61 -5.04
N GLU A 596 -11.49 -31.90 -5.39
CA GLU A 596 -11.81 -33.01 -4.48
C GLU A 596 -10.71 -34.08 -4.50
N ALA A 597 -9.62 -33.87 -3.76
CA ALA A 597 -8.88 -34.94 -3.07
C ALA A 597 -7.64 -34.38 -2.36
N ARG A 598 -7.79 -33.92 -1.10
CA ARG A 598 -6.70 -33.84 -0.10
C ARG A 598 -7.28 -33.47 1.27
N TYR A 599 -7.81 -34.48 1.98
CA TYR A 599 -8.11 -34.35 3.40
C TYR A 599 -7.53 -35.53 4.17
N ARG A 600 -6.55 -35.25 5.03
CA ARG A 600 -6.30 -36.03 6.24
C ARG A 600 -5.97 -35.08 7.38
N ALA A 601 -6.78 -35.16 8.42
CA ALA A 601 -6.68 -34.40 9.64
C ALA A 601 -5.40 -34.72 10.43
N GLN A 602 -4.82 -33.70 11.07
CA GLN A 602 -3.93 -33.86 12.22
C GLN A 602 -4.46 -33.03 13.40
N ARG A 603 -4.23 -33.56 14.60
CA ARG A 603 -4.75 -33.09 15.89
C ARG A 603 -3.74 -32.18 16.57
N ASP A 604 -4.22 -31.10 17.18
CA ASP A 604 -3.40 -30.16 17.95
C ASP A 604 -3.32 -30.48 19.44
N LYS A 605 -2.15 -30.16 20.02
CA LYS A 605 -2.00 -29.78 21.43
C LYS A 605 -2.08 -28.26 21.50
N ALA A 606 -3.09 -27.72 22.18
CA ALA A 606 -3.26 -26.28 22.34
C ALA A 606 -2.28 -25.71 23.38
N LEU A 607 -1.60 -24.61 23.03
CA LEU A 607 -1.07 -23.64 23.99
C LEU A 607 -2.25 -22.76 24.41
N ILE A 608 -2.91 -23.08 25.53
CA ILE A 608 -4.04 -22.27 26.02
C ILE A 608 -3.49 -21.19 26.95
N VAL A 609 -3.46 -19.95 26.48
CA VAL A 609 -3.25 -18.78 27.35
C VAL A 609 -4.61 -18.39 27.94
N LYS A 610 -4.82 -18.64 29.24
CA LYS A 610 -6.09 -18.32 29.90
C LYS A 610 -6.21 -16.80 30.12
N GLN A 611 -7.32 -16.24 29.64
CA GLN A 611 -7.69 -14.86 29.90
C GLN A 611 -8.33 -14.72 31.29
N ALA A 612 -7.97 -13.67 32.04
CA ALA A 612 -8.41 -13.46 33.42
C ALA A 612 -9.82 -12.84 33.55
N THR A 613 -10.39 -12.30 32.47
CA THR A 613 -11.68 -11.58 32.50
C THR A 613 -12.48 -11.89 31.23
N PRO A 614 -13.79 -12.18 31.33
CA PRO A 614 -14.66 -12.34 30.16
C PRO A 614 -14.65 -11.08 29.29
N THR A 615 -14.77 -11.23 27.98
CA THR A 615 -14.82 -10.11 27.04
C THR A 615 -15.96 -10.30 26.06
N TYR A 616 -16.77 -9.27 25.85
CA TYR A 616 -17.88 -9.37 24.92
C TYR A 616 -17.48 -8.90 23.52
N LEU A 617 -18.04 -9.57 22.50
CA LEU A 617 -17.76 -9.26 21.10
C LEU A 617 -18.15 -7.82 20.75
N HIS A 618 -19.28 -7.34 21.29
CA HIS A 618 -19.72 -5.95 21.15
C HIS A 618 -18.62 -4.96 21.55
N ASP A 619 -18.01 -5.15 22.72
CA ASP A 619 -16.99 -4.26 23.26
C ASP A 619 -15.72 -4.32 22.41
N LEU A 620 -15.29 -5.53 22.00
CA LEU A 620 -14.14 -5.69 21.12
C LEU A 620 -14.32 -4.92 19.81
N LEU A 621 -15.45 -5.10 19.13
CA LEU A 621 -15.72 -4.45 17.85
C LEU A 621 -15.78 -2.92 17.97
N LEU A 622 -16.46 -2.40 18.99
CA LEU A 622 -16.66 -0.96 19.16
C LEU A 622 -15.45 -0.23 19.75
N THR A 623 -14.61 -0.89 20.55
CA THR A 623 -13.41 -0.26 21.13
C THR A 623 -12.17 -0.41 20.25
N ARG A 624 -12.19 -1.33 19.27
CA ARG A 624 -11.05 -1.57 18.38
C ARG A 624 -10.68 -0.33 17.58
N ARG A 625 -9.43 0.11 17.73
CA ARG A 625 -8.85 1.24 16.97
C ARG A 625 -7.47 0.87 16.44
N SER A 626 -7.09 1.51 15.34
CA SER A 626 -5.74 1.40 14.79
C SER A 626 -4.80 2.33 15.57
N VAL A 627 -4.08 1.76 16.53
CA VAL A 627 -3.14 2.47 17.41
C VAL A 627 -1.72 2.28 16.91
N ARG A 628 -0.98 3.38 16.75
CA ARG A 628 0.38 3.40 16.16
C ARG A 628 1.49 3.71 17.16
N VAL A 629 1.13 4.05 18.38
CA VAL A 629 2.05 4.40 19.46
C VAL A 629 1.86 3.39 20.58
N PHE A 630 2.96 2.77 20.99
CA PHE A 630 2.96 1.66 21.93
C PHE A 630 3.77 2.02 23.16
N ALA A 631 3.32 1.56 24.33
CA ALA A 631 4.14 1.60 25.53
C ALA A 631 5.40 0.75 25.34
N ASN A 632 6.50 1.14 25.98
CA ASN A 632 7.73 0.34 26.00
C ASN A 632 7.60 -0.83 27.00
N ARG A 633 6.70 -1.75 26.69
CA ARG A 633 6.36 -2.94 27.49
C ARG A 633 6.39 -4.18 26.60
N THR A 634 7.07 -5.23 27.05
CA THR A 634 7.18 -6.49 26.30
C THR A 634 5.88 -7.30 26.33
N VAL A 635 5.72 -8.13 25.30
CA VAL A 635 4.59 -9.06 25.17
C VAL A 635 5.12 -10.48 25.37
N PRO A 636 4.48 -11.32 26.20
CA PRO A 636 4.93 -12.69 26.43
C PRO A 636 4.95 -13.51 25.13
N LEU A 637 6.00 -14.31 24.92
CA LEU A 637 6.15 -15.16 23.73
C LEU A 637 5.00 -16.18 23.61
N GLU A 638 4.47 -16.66 24.74
CA GLU A 638 3.34 -17.58 24.77
C GLU A 638 2.08 -16.95 24.16
N LEU A 639 1.84 -15.66 24.44
CA LEU A 639 0.74 -14.92 23.83
C LEU A 639 0.98 -14.70 22.34
N VAL A 640 2.23 -14.44 21.92
CA VAL A 640 2.58 -14.31 20.49
C VAL A 640 2.32 -15.62 19.74
N ALA A 641 2.72 -16.75 20.32
CA ALA A 641 2.50 -18.07 19.74
C ALA A 641 1.00 -18.44 19.69
N ASP A 642 0.24 -18.14 20.74
CA ASP A 642 -1.20 -18.41 20.78
C ASP A 642 -1.98 -17.54 19.79
N VAL A 643 -1.60 -16.25 19.63
CA VAL A 643 -2.17 -15.39 18.58
C VAL A 643 -1.93 -15.99 17.19
N ALA A 644 -0.70 -16.45 16.89
CA ALA A 644 -0.41 -17.10 15.61
C ALA A 644 -1.22 -18.39 15.41
N HIS A 645 -1.44 -19.17 16.48
CA HIS A 645 -2.28 -20.36 16.44
C HIS A 645 -3.77 -20.04 16.19
N GLN A 646 -4.34 -19.02 16.83
CA GLN A 646 -5.72 -18.61 16.54
C GLN A 646 -5.88 -18.07 15.12
N VAL A 647 -4.86 -17.40 14.59
CA VAL A 647 -4.82 -16.96 13.19
C VAL A 647 -4.83 -18.15 12.24
N ASP A 648 -4.00 -19.18 12.48
CA ASP A 648 -3.99 -20.38 11.64
C ASP A 648 -5.35 -21.10 11.66
N LYS A 649 -5.97 -21.22 12.84
CA LYS A 649 -7.34 -21.77 12.97
C LYS A 649 -8.38 -20.95 12.20
N GLU A 650 -8.26 -19.63 12.18
CA GLU A 650 -9.12 -18.76 11.39
C GLU A 650 -8.97 -19.05 9.88
N LEU A 651 -7.73 -19.20 9.40
CA LEU A 651 -7.46 -19.52 7.99
C LEU A 651 -7.98 -20.91 7.60
N GLN A 652 -7.83 -21.91 8.48
CA GLN A 652 -8.43 -23.23 8.29
C GLN A 652 -9.96 -23.17 8.29
N PHE A 653 -10.56 -22.32 9.13
CA PHE A 653 -12.00 -22.10 9.16
C PHE A 653 -12.52 -21.50 7.85
N TYR A 654 -11.80 -20.57 7.23
CA TYR A 654 -12.13 -20.04 5.90
C TYR A 654 -12.20 -21.14 4.84
N GLN A 655 -11.21 -22.05 4.84
CA GLN A 655 -11.21 -23.20 3.92
C GLN A 655 -12.42 -24.11 4.14
N GLN A 656 -12.78 -24.38 5.40
CA GLN A 656 -14.00 -25.13 5.75
C GLN A 656 -15.28 -24.44 5.26
N LYS A 657 -15.28 -23.10 5.22
CA LYS A 657 -16.38 -22.30 4.70
C LYS A 657 -16.37 -22.13 3.19
N GLY A 658 -15.38 -22.67 2.48
CA GLY A 658 -15.37 -22.73 1.02
C GLY A 658 -14.32 -21.84 0.34
N ALA A 659 -13.48 -21.14 1.10
CA ALA A 659 -12.36 -20.37 0.55
C ALA A 659 -11.39 -21.26 -0.26
N LEU A 660 -10.71 -20.66 -1.24
CA LEU A 660 -9.67 -21.35 -2.01
C LEU A 660 -8.45 -21.66 -1.14
N GLU A 661 -7.71 -22.71 -1.49
CA GLU A 661 -6.48 -23.10 -0.78
C GLU A 661 -5.32 -22.15 -1.12
N ALA A 662 -5.38 -20.96 -0.54
CA ALA A 662 -4.40 -19.89 -0.66
C ALA A 662 -3.64 -19.76 0.68
N GLN A 663 -2.52 -20.47 0.80
CA GLN A 663 -1.75 -20.53 2.05
C GLN A 663 -1.08 -19.19 2.37
N VAL A 664 -1.23 -18.77 3.63
CA VAL A 664 -0.56 -17.62 4.24
C VAL A 664 0.34 -18.13 5.36
N ASP A 665 1.61 -17.73 5.34
CA ASP A 665 2.56 -18.02 6.41
C ASP A 665 2.65 -16.83 7.37
N ILE A 666 2.90 -17.14 8.65
CA ILE A 666 2.87 -16.16 9.75
C ILE A 666 4.27 -16.07 10.35
N TYR A 667 4.80 -14.84 10.41
CA TYR A 667 6.05 -14.52 11.07
C TYR A 667 5.80 -13.50 12.17
N ALA A 668 6.60 -13.54 13.24
CA ALA A 668 6.53 -12.59 14.34
C ALA A 668 7.92 -12.10 14.71
N ALA A 669 8.13 -10.79 14.64
CA ALA A 669 9.29 -10.13 15.24
C ALA A 669 8.90 -9.62 16.64
N LEU A 670 9.48 -10.20 17.67
CA LEU A 670 9.22 -9.88 19.09
C LEU A 670 10.40 -9.08 19.65
N LYS A 671 10.12 -7.92 20.25
CA LYS A 671 11.15 -7.07 20.87
C LYS A 671 11.72 -7.76 22.11
N THR A 672 13.04 -7.79 22.23
CA THR A 672 13.72 -8.41 23.38
C THR A 672 13.58 -7.55 24.63
N GLU A 673 13.56 -8.17 25.81
CA GLU A 673 13.44 -7.49 27.12
C GLU A 673 14.67 -6.62 27.47
N SER A 674 15.81 -6.88 26.84
CA SER A 674 17.01 -6.07 26.95
C SER A 674 16.77 -4.69 26.33
N GLY A 675 17.15 -3.62 27.03
CA GLY A 675 17.08 -2.23 26.54
C GLY A 675 17.88 -1.93 25.26
N SER A 676 18.35 -2.95 24.53
CA SER A 676 19.03 -2.86 23.22
C SER A 676 18.07 -2.45 22.09
N GLY A 677 16.76 -2.67 22.24
CA GLY A 677 15.79 -2.39 21.17
C GLY A 677 15.89 -3.37 19.99
N GLU A 678 16.47 -4.54 20.23
CA GLU A 678 16.58 -5.65 19.27
C GLU A 678 15.30 -6.48 19.23
N TYR A 679 15.19 -7.31 18.19
CA TYR A 679 14.08 -8.21 17.97
C TYR A 679 14.56 -9.64 17.80
N THR A 680 13.71 -10.59 18.17
CA THR A 680 13.85 -12.00 17.81
C THR A 680 12.76 -12.34 16.79
N LEU A 681 13.17 -12.91 15.67
CA LEU A 681 12.30 -13.29 14.57
C LEU A 681 11.91 -14.76 14.68
N TYR A 682 10.62 -15.02 14.57
CA TYR A 682 10.03 -16.35 14.61
C TYR A 682 9.12 -16.62 13.41
N ARG A 683 8.92 -17.90 13.07
CA ARG A 683 7.92 -18.39 12.11
C ARG A 683 6.96 -19.34 12.80
N TYR A 684 5.68 -19.21 12.52
CA TYR A 684 4.69 -20.19 12.97
C TYR A 684 4.68 -21.40 12.04
N ASN A 685 4.72 -22.60 12.60
CA ASN A 685 4.58 -23.85 11.87
C ASN A 685 3.19 -24.45 12.17
N SER A 686 2.32 -24.42 11.16
CA SER A 686 0.94 -24.91 11.24
C SER A 686 0.83 -26.43 11.37
N LYS A 687 1.87 -27.21 11.02
CA LYS A 687 1.80 -28.69 11.06
C LYS A 687 1.83 -29.25 12.48
N ASN A 688 2.44 -28.54 13.40
CA ASN A 688 2.67 -28.95 14.78
C ASN A 688 2.30 -27.85 15.79
N SER A 689 1.64 -26.79 15.31
CA SER A 689 1.07 -25.71 16.11
C SER A 689 2.05 -25.09 17.11
N HIS A 690 3.25 -24.77 16.63
CA HIS A 690 4.28 -24.13 17.43
C HIS A 690 5.01 -23.03 16.65
N ILE A 691 5.69 -22.16 17.39
CA ILE A 691 6.50 -21.09 16.82
C ILE A 691 7.98 -21.48 16.85
N GLU A 692 8.66 -21.33 15.72
CA GLU A 692 10.07 -21.68 15.49
C GLU A 692 10.93 -20.43 15.47
N LEU A 693 12.06 -20.47 16.18
CA LEU A 693 13.06 -19.40 16.13
C LEU A 693 13.76 -19.39 14.76
N LEU A 694 13.81 -18.23 14.11
CA LEU A 694 14.54 -18.03 12.86
C LEU A 694 15.86 -17.30 13.08
N GLU A 695 15.83 -16.16 13.76
CA GLU A 695 16.99 -15.29 13.95
C GLU A 695 16.86 -14.48 15.24
N GLU A 696 17.93 -14.41 16.02
CA GLU A 696 18.01 -13.57 17.23
C GLU A 696 18.79 -12.28 16.94
N HIS A 697 18.65 -11.28 17.82
CA HIS A 697 19.41 -10.03 17.75
C HIS A 697 19.21 -9.25 16.45
N ILE A 698 18.00 -9.25 15.90
CA ILE A 698 17.62 -8.41 14.77
C ILE A 698 17.68 -6.96 15.19
N ALA A 699 18.63 -6.22 14.62
CA ALA A 699 18.72 -4.79 14.84
C ALA A 699 17.49 -4.06 14.26
N GLN A 700 16.97 -3.08 14.99
CA GLN A 700 15.80 -2.29 14.57
C GLN A 700 15.88 -1.72 13.13
N PRO A 701 17.04 -1.25 12.62
CA PRO A 701 17.14 -0.81 11.23
C PRO A 701 16.78 -1.90 10.20
N LYS A 702 17.11 -3.18 10.45
CA LYS A 702 16.75 -4.31 9.57
C LYS A 702 15.24 -4.50 9.51
N LEU A 703 14.55 -4.36 10.64
CA LEU A 703 13.08 -4.40 10.70
C LEU A 703 12.45 -3.19 10.00
N LYS A 704 12.95 -1.97 10.26
CA LYS A 704 12.48 -0.72 9.64
C LYS A 704 12.60 -0.73 8.11
N ALA A 705 13.62 -1.39 7.56
CA ALA A 705 13.77 -1.50 6.11
C ALA A 705 12.56 -2.15 5.40
N GLY A 706 11.77 -2.97 6.12
CA GLY A 706 10.55 -3.59 5.59
C GLY A 706 9.25 -2.80 5.78
N ILE A 707 9.28 -1.70 6.54
CA ILE A 707 8.07 -1.02 7.03
C ILE A 707 8.12 0.47 6.64
N LEU A 708 7.12 0.95 5.89
CA LEU A 708 7.12 2.35 5.45
C LEU A 708 6.95 3.36 6.59
N GLN A 709 6.19 3.01 7.63
CA GLN A 709 5.95 3.87 8.80
C GLN A 709 6.85 3.41 9.94
N ASN A 710 7.88 4.19 10.26
CA ASN A 710 8.93 3.82 11.21
C ASN A 710 8.40 3.57 12.62
N ASN A 711 7.35 4.27 13.04
CA ASN A 711 6.71 4.08 14.34
C ASN A 711 6.12 2.67 14.50
N LEU A 712 5.61 2.07 13.42
CA LEU A 712 5.05 0.72 13.43
C LEU A 712 6.14 -0.34 13.64
N ALA A 713 7.38 -0.05 13.24
CA ALA A 713 8.55 -0.89 13.49
C ALA A 713 9.05 -0.81 14.94
N SER A 714 8.53 0.10 15.77
CA SER A 714 8.90 0.24 17.18
C SER A 714 8.02 -0.58 18.12
N ALA A 715 6.97 -1.19 17.58
CA ALA A 715 6.02 -1.98 18.33
C ALA A 715 6.71 -3.14 19.06
N PRO A 716 6.23 -3.54 20.25
CA PRO A 716 6.69 -4.73 20.96
C PRO A 716 6.61 -6.01 20.12
N VAL A 717 5.59 -6.15 19.27
CA VAL A 717 5.44 -7.27 18.35
C VAL A 717 5.04 -6.77 16.97
N VAL A 718 5.68 -7.30 15.93
CA VAL A 718 5.29 -7.08 14.54
C VAL A 718 5.04 -8.42 13.87
N TYR A 719 3.80 -8.67 13.44
CA TYR A 719 3.46 -9.81 12.61
C TYR A 719 3.61 -9.47 11.13
N PHE A 720 4.22 -10.38 10.38
CA PHE A 720 4.25 -10.34 8.92
C PHE A 720 3.46 -11.53 8.38
N PHE A 721 2.62 -11.26 7.38
CA PHE A 721 1.89 -12.28 6.64
C PHE A 721 2.44 -12.36 5.23
N THR A 722 2.89 -13.53 4.83
CA THR A 722 3.37 -13.82 3.47
C THR A 722 2.44 -14.84 2.82
N GLY A 723 2.35 -14.83 1.50
CA GLY A 723 1.49 -15.74 0.75
C GLY A 723 2.29 -16.66 -0.15
N ARG A 724 1.86 -17.92 -0.26
CA ARG A 724 2.36 -18.87 -1.25
C ARG A 724 1.83 -18.51 -2.65
N PHE A 725 2.34 -17.41 -3.20
CA PHE A 725 1.82 -16.78 -4.42
C PHE A 725 1.91 -17.70 -5.63
N HIS A 726 3.05 -18.34 -5.84
CA HIS A 726 3.23 -19.27 -6.96
C HIS A 726 2.16 -20.37 -6.95
N ASP A 727 1.99 -21.03 -5.79
CA ASP A 727 1.07 -22.16 -5.62
C ASP A 727 -0.39 -21.72 -5.86
N ALA A 728 -0.82 -20.63 -5.22
CA ALA A 728 -2.19 -20.12 -5.35
C ALA A 728 -2.52 -19.64 -6.76
N VAL A 729 -1.60 -18.96 -7.44
CA VAL A 729 -1.82 -18.43 -8.79
C VAL A 729 -1.70 -19.53 -9.83
N GLN A 730 -0.87 -20.54 -9.62
CA GLN A 730 -0.82 -21.71 -10.49
C GLN A 730 -2.14 -22.48 -10.45
N ALA A 731 -2.70 -22.71 -9.26
CA ALA A 731 -3.95 -23.45 -9.08
C ALA A 731 -5.18 -22.61 -9.50
N TYR A 732 -5.24 -21.35 -9.09
CA TYR A 732 -6.46 -20.55 -9.12
C TYR A 732 -6.32 -19.21 -9.86
N LYS A 733 -5.22 -18.99 -10.60
CA LYS A 733 -4.99 -17.81 -11.44
C LYS A 733 -5.19 -16.51 -10.63
N HIS A 734 -5.92 -15.55 -11.18
CA HIS A 734 -6.19 -14.25 -10.56
C HIS A 734 -7.05 -14.37 -9.28
N ARG A 735 -7.91 -15.40 -9.17
CA ARG A 735 -8.70 -15.67 -7.96
C ARG A 735 -7.78 -16.07 -6.81
N GLY A 736 -6.78 -16.92 -7.07
CA GLY A 736 -5.76 -17.27 -6.08
C GLY A 736 -5.02 -16.06 -5.53
N TYR A 737 -4.66 -15.10 -6.39
CA TYR A 737 -4.04 -13.84 -5.96
C TYR A 737 -4.97 -13.00 -5.06
N ARG A 738 -6.24 -12.86 -5.46
CA ARG A 738 -7.27 -12.16 -4.66
C ARG A 738 -7.46 -12.83 -3.30
N THR A 739 -7.66 -14.15 -3.26
CA THR A 739 -7.88 -14.90 -2.02
C THR A 739 -6.67 -14.81 -1.09
N LEU A 740 -5.43 -14.86 -1.61
CA LEU A 740 -4.23 -14.65 -0.80
C LEU A 740 -4.25 -13.31 -0.06
N ILE A 741 -4.61 -12.22 -0.74
CA ILE A 741 -4.71 -10.89 -0.13
C ILE A 741 -5.79 -10.87 0.96
N GLN A 742 -6.95 -11.48 0.68
CA GLN A 742 -8.06 -11.55 1.64
C GLN A 742 -7.68 -12.37 2.88
N HIS A 743 -7.00 -13.50 2.69
CA HIS A 743 -6.49 -14.34 3.80
C HIS A 743 -5.47 -13.59 4.66
N ALA A 744 -4.53 -12.84 4.07
CA ALA A 744 -3.59 -12.04 4.86
C ALA A 744 -4.29 -10.94 5.68
N ALA A 745 -5.35 -10.33 5.13
CA ALA A 745 -6.17 -9.40 5.88
C ALA A 745 -7.00 -10.09 6.97
N ALA A 746 -7.56 -11.27 6.71
CA ALA A 746 -8.27 -12.05 7.71
C ALA A 746 -7.34 -12.45 8.87
N ALA A 747 -6.11 -12.86 8.55
CA ALA A 747 -5.08 -13.14 9.54
C ALA A 747 -4.80 -11.90 10.42
N SER A 748 -4.59 -10.74 9.80
CA SER A 748 -4.40 -9.47 10.52
C SER A 748 -5.62 -9.07 11.36
N ALA A 749 -6.84 -9.23 10.84
CA ALA A 749 -8.08 -8.94 11.55
C ALA A 749 -8.24 -9.80 12.80
N LYS A 750 -7.95 -11.11 12.68
CA LYS A 750 -7.96 -12.04 13.81
C LYS A 750 -6.88 -11.68 14.82
N THR A 751 -5.67 -11.34 14.38
CA THR A 751 -4.60 -10.85 15.27
C THR A 751 -5.08 -9.67 16.12
N LEU A 752 -5.70 -8.66 15.50
CA LEU A 752 -6.21 -7.47 16.21
C LEU A 752 -7.29 -7.84 17.23
N LEU A 753 -8.34 -8.54 16.81
CA LEU A 753 -9.48 -8.86 17.67
C LEU A 753 -9.08 -9.78 18.83
N TYR A 754 -8.30 -10.83 18.55
CA TYR A 754 -7.85 -11.76 19.57
C TYR A 754 -6.89 -11.09 20.56
N SER A 755 -5.88 -10.37 20.06
CA SER A 755 -4.90 -9.71 20.94
C SER A 755 -5.55 -8.63 21.82
N GLN A 756 -6.61 -7.97 21.34
CA GLN A 756 -7.35 -6.97 22.12
C GLN A 756 -8.07 -7.56 23.32
N SER A 757 -8.47 -8.85 23.29
CA SER A 757 -9.00 -9.50 24.50
C SER A 757 -7.93 -9.58 25.61
N PHE A 758 -6.64 -9.56 25.26
CA PHE A 758 -5.53 -9.52 26.23
C PHE A 758 -5.05 -8.10 26.55
N GLY A 759 -5.81 -7.06 26.17
CA GLY A 759 -5.49 -5.66 26.44
C GLY A 759 -4.41 -5.07 25.53
N LEU A 760 -4.05 -5.77 24.44
CA LEU A 760 -3.16 -5.22 23.42
C LEU A 760 -3.95 -4.31 22.46
N VAL A 761 -3.27 -3.30 21.95
CA VAL A 761 -3.74 -2.46 20.85
C VAL A 761 -2.82 -2.66 19.66
N GLY A 762 -3.29 -2.30 18.46
CA GLY A 762 -2.49 -2.49 17.26
C GLY A 762 -2.93 -1.70 16.06
N CYS A 763 -2.09 -1.69 15.04
CA CYS A 763 -2.38 -1.12 13.74
C CYS A 763 -2.07 -2.14 12.64
N PRO A 764 -3.05 -2.48 11.79
CA PRO A 764 -2.76 -3.15 10.53
C PRO A 764 -2.18 -2.15 9.52
N TRP A 765 -1.28 -2.59 8.65
CA TRP A 765 -0.64 -1.72 7.67
C TRP A 765 -0.23 -2.49 6.41
N GLY A 766 -0.45 -1.84 5.25
CA GLY A 766 -0.10 -2.39 3.93
C GLY A 766 1.10 -1.69 3.27
N GLY A 767 1.69 -0.71 3.95
CA GLY A 767 2.91 -0.05 3.51
C GLY A 767 4.13 -0.93 3.79
N LEU A 768 4.29 -2.00 3.01
CA LEU A 768 5.45 -2.89 3.05
C LEU A 768 6.47 -2.47 1.99
N CYS A 769 7.73 -2.41 2.39
CA CYS A 769 8.84 -2.48 1.46
C CYS A 769 9.14 -3.97 1.22
N GLU A 770 8.65 -4.53 0.11
CA GLU A 770 8.77 -5.96 -0.18
C GLU A 770 10.23 -6.43 -0.20
N ASP A 771 11.15 -5.58 -0.62
CA ASP A 771 12.59 -5.83 -0.54
C ASP A 771 13.11 -5.99 0.89
N GLY A 772 12.79 -5.04 1.77
CA GLY A 772 13.19 -5.11 3.17
C GLY A 772 12.59 -6.32 3.87
N VAL A 773 11.32 -6.65 3.62
CA VAL A 773 10.68 -7.84 4.18
C VAL A 773 11.27 -9.13 3.58
N GLY A 774 11.55 -9.15 2.28
CA GLY A 774 12.21 -10.27 1.61
C GLY A 774 13.56 -10.60 2.25
N HIS A 775 14.39 -9.58 2.50
CA HIS A 775 15.67 -9.75 3.18
C HIS A 775 15.53 -10.13 4.65
N LEU A 776 14.56 -9.54 5.36
CA LEU A 776 14.30 -9.85 6.78
C LEU A 776 13.89 -11.31 6.97
N LEU A 777 13.01 -11.83 6.11
CA LEU A 777 12.44 -13.18 6.24
C LEU A 777 13.21 -14.24 5.44
N GLY A 778 14.15 -13.85 4.58
CA GLY A 778 14.91 -14.77 3.73
C GLY A 778 14.08 -15.38 2.60
N ILE A 779 13.11 -14.64 2.05
CA ILE A 779 12.18 -15.11 1.02
C ILE A 779 12.45 -14.48 -0.36
N ASP A 780 12.10 -15.18 -1.43
CA ASP A 780 12.39 -14.76 -2.81
C ASP A 780 11.45 -13.68 -3.35
N ARG A 781 10.32 -13.44 -2.66
CA ARG A 781 9.24 -12.48 -2.97
C ARG A 781 8.28 -12.90 -4.08
N TYR A 782 8.49 -14.02 -4.78
CA TYR A 782 7.57 -14.57 -5.77
C TYR A 782 6.91 -15.88 -5.33
N THR A 783 7.68 -16.89 -4.90
CA THR A 783 7.07 -18.14 -4.41
C THR A 783 6.38 -17.90 -3.08
N GLU A 784 7.05 -17.15 -2.21
CA GLU A 784 6.52 -16.60 -0.98
C GLU A 784 6.61 -15.07 -1.04
N MET A 785 5.45 -14.41 -1.07
CA MET A 785 5.31 -12.98 -1.34
C MET A 785 4.83 -12.24 -0.09
N PRO A 786 5.47 -11.13 0.32
CA PRO A 786 4.97 -10.31 1.42
C PRO A 786 3.58 -9.72 1.11
N LEU A 787 2.60 -9.98 1.98
CA LEU A 787 1.22 -9.56 1.75
C LEU A 787 0.77 -8.41 2.65
N PHE A 788 1.11 -8.44 3.94
CA PHE A 788 0.56 -7.49 4.90
C PHE A 788 1.31 -7.55 6.25
N GLY A 789 1.06 -6.58 7.13
CA GLY A 789 1.65 -6.57 8.47
C GLY A 789 0.72 -6.01 9.54
N THR A 790 0.97 -6.41 10.78
CA THR A 790 0.27 -5.88 11.97
C THR A 790 1.27 -5.61 13.08
N SER A 791 1.28 -4.37 13.57
CA SER A 791 2.10 -3.97 14.72
C SER A 791 1.23 -3.93 15.98
N MET A 792 1.68 -4.57 17.06
CA MET A 792 0.93 -4.81 18.29
C MET A 792 1.76 -4.45 19.53
N GLY A 793 1.07 -3.99 20.57
CA GLY A 793 1.67 -3.70 21.88
C GLY A 793 0.62 -3.25 22.88
N TYR A 794 1.08 -2.72 24.02
CA TYR A 794 0.20 -2.03 24.97
C TYR A 794 0.03 -0.57 24.56
N ALA A 795 -1.15 0.01 24.82
CA ALA A 795 -1.35 1.44 24.58
C ALA A 795 -0.35 2.25 25.42
N HIS A 796 0.20 3.31 24.83
CA HIS A 796 0.95 4.29 25.59
C HIS A 796 -0.02 5.04 26.51
N ASP A 797 0.37 5.20 27.78
CA ASP A 797 -0.41 5.95 28.79
C ASP A 797 -0.60 7.42 28.39
#